data_AF-A0A7V5ELD1-F1
#
_entry.id   AF-A0A7V5ELD1-F1
#
_cell.length_a   1.000
_cell.length_b   1.000
_cell.length_c   1.000
_cell.angle_alpha   90.00
_cell.angle_beta   90.00
_cell.angle_gamma   90.00
#
_symmetry.space_group_name_H-M   'P 1'
#
loop_
_entity.id
_entity.type
_entity.pdbx_description
1 polymer ?
#
loop_
_entity_poly.entity_id
_entity_poly.type
_entity_poly.pdbx_seq_one_letter_code
_entity_poly.pdbx_strand_id
1 'polypeptide(L)'
;MFVLFLIISGSAQTNFQKLKKALESVPIVVEGEIIRQSCFKDESSGRIFTKNYLLPKVIFKGATNRDSIIFLTRGGRVGDIISTVSHSVQVSKNQEGVFLLYPSRAISNHYEISSYIERLTYDRAYEAYFEGGHEKDPSWRLMREEVGRICEKDVTVRPISSQELNVLDIPEFCIKLANPILDALNKKVTFDVKAKSNIAGLEFARADIPLKYPEELLGSNVVLNGKVEAAKAESTNTSFYDLNIHDIVDDKFMLTLSSNCNGGESGFVLGTEFEKIAKVTVEVQEFGNLGTINAESFDVNGFAKYFLDGSCQEFIEKCVEGQIPLGTCTISSITTKPFAAGIGQTLTFIGSGFGLPASGIMKVPNADNGGTTKIAFDGTNSKFIDSWQPDKIVVNILSRTSPNDGTKWPMGSGVWEIFAGTDFCSESVDIEYGVKTKTRSGDGKNLMIGLAFDVSPTNPSGTYQWWLHDFVPPILEGMGVTIDDIELIAEDAYCDWEVSAGIDFQYMGRTSTPPTIADDKSVIGFGVIDANKSAQTSVSSKPICTSDSYFASQFNDADIELNQGLNWYVSEETSISSSQQDLYSTLLHEIGHGILLQHSMDEDYTPGNIDDRVMYYIQKPKELRRWIDAKTESGITYLVDKSKQQTQTTSGCFWGLQIDTDFQIFCTPTSIENIEQKPNYRINTLLSSEREISIYFDEKTNHDAFLFSLSGSIIACENGRSQITFDVSSLSAGKYFLSIQSASGSYFEKIVIQ
;
A
#
# COMPACT_ATOMS: atom_id res chain seq x y z
N MET A 1 45.50 -15.02 -44.06
CA MET A 1 45.95 -15.25 -42.67
C MET A 1 45.43 -14.08 -41.83
N PHE A 2 44.22 -14.21 -41.29
CA PHE A 2 43.64 -13.30 -40.30
C PHE A 2 42.97 -14.21 -39.27
N VAL A 3 43.55 -14.23 -38.06
CA VAL A 3 43.10 -15.03 -36.93
C VAL A 3 41.99 -14.24 -36.24
N LEU A 4 40.76 -14.76 -36.29
CA LEU A 4 39.63 -14.27 -35.51
C LEU A 4 39.72 -14.94 -34.12
N PHE A 5 39.98 -14.15 -33.08
CA PHE A 5 39.99 -14.62 -31.69
C PHE A 5 38.56 -14.92 -31.25
N LEU A 6 38.29 -16.20 -30.92
CA LEU A 6 37.15 -16.60 -30.09
C LEU A 6 37.33 -15.98 -28.69
N ILE A 7 36.42 -15.08 -28.30
CA ILE A 7 36.23 -14.68 -26.89
C ILE A 7 34.78 -14.98 -26.53
N ILE A 8 34.47 -16.27 -26.35
CA ILE A 8 33.25 -16.73 -25.69
C ILE A 8 33.65 -17.89 -24.78
N SER A 9 34.18 -17.59 -23.59
CA SER A 9 34.41 -18.60 -22.53
C SER A 9 34.75 -18.04 -21.14
N GLY A 10 34.95 -16.72 -20.98
CA GLY A 10 35.40 -16.14 -19.69
C GLY A 10 34.37 -16.15 -18.56
N SER A 11 33.07 -16.01 -18.85
CA SER A 11 32.01 -15.91 -17.83
C SER A 11 31.47 -17.26 -17.35
N ALA A 12 31.41 -18.27 -18.22
CA ALA A 12 30.95 -19.61 -17.85
C ALA A 12 31.99 -20.40 -17.02
N GLN A 13 33.29 -20.29 -17.36
CA GLN A 13 34.36 -20.92 -16.59
C GLN A 13 34.50 -20.35 -15.18
N THR A 14 34.21 -19.05 -14.99
CA THR A 14 34.31 -18.39 -13.68
C THR A 14 33.16 -18.74 -12.75
N ASN A 15 31.94 -18.93 -13.27
CA ASN A 15 30.79 -19.40 -12.47
C ASN A 15 30.90 -20.88 -12.09
N PHE A 16 31.33 -21.73 -13.02
CA PHE A 16 31.54 -23.15 -12.77
C PHE A 16 32.60 -23.41 -11.68
N GLN A 17 33.72 -22.68 -11.71
CA GLN A 17 34.74 -22.80 -10.67
C GLN A 17 34.26 -22.32 -9.30
N LYS A 18 33.37 -21.32 -9.24
CA LYS A 18 32.76 -20.86 -7.98
C LYS A 18 31.79 -21.89 -7.41
N LEU A 19 30.86 -22.40 -8.22
CA LEU A 19 29.91 -23.44 -7.80
C LEU A 19 30.64 -24.69 -7.34
N LYS A 20 31.63 -25.16 -8.10
CA LYS A 20 32.46 -26.30 -7.72
C LYS A 20 33.18 -26.06 -6.39
N LYS A 21 33.82 -24.91 -6.21
CA LYS A 21 34.48 -24.55 -4.95
C LYS A 21 33.51 -24.50 -3.77
N ALA A 22 32.30 -23.98 -3.97
CA ALA A 22 31.26 -23.95 -2.94
C ALA A 22 30.79 -25.36 -2.55
N LEU A 23 30.50 -26.22 -3.54
CA LEU A 23 30.09 -27.61 -3.33
C LEU A 23 31.19 -28.48 -2.72
N GLU A 24 32.45 -28.26 -3.09
CA GLU A 24 33.61 -28.91 -2.48
C GLU A 24 33.79 -28.49 -1.01
N SER A 25 33.53 -27.21 -0.72
CA SER A 25 33.72 -26.67 0.62
C SER A 25 32.76 -27.30 1.64
N VAL A 26 31.50 -27.54 1.29
CA VAL A 26 30.48 -28.00 2.24
C VAL A 26 30.43 -29.53 2.38
N PRO A 27 30.18 -30.09 3.58
CA PRO A 27 30.10 -31.54 3.79
C PRO A 27 28.72 -32.16 3.53
N ILE A 28 27.65 -31.36 3.51
CA ILE A 28 26.31 -31.83 3.17
C ILE A 28 25.75 -30.95 2.04
N VAL A 29 25.16 -31.57 1.02
CA VAL A 29 24.44 -30.88 -0.06
C VAL A 29 23.13 -31.61 -0.28
N VAL A 30 22.01 -30.89 -0.20
CA VAL A 30 20.68 -31.48 -0.30
C VAL A 30 19.77 -30.64 -1.17
N GLU A 31 18.92 -31.29 -1.95
CA GLU A 31 17.68 -30.70 -2.45
C GLU A 31 16.58 -30.93 -1.43
N GLY A 32 15.74 -29.93 -1.21
CA GLY A 32 14.58 -30.12 -0.36
C GLY A 32 13.63 -28.96 -0.38
N GLU A 33 12.60 -29.07 0.43
CA GLU A 33 11.55 -28.08 0.58
C GLU A 33 11.49 -27.57 2.02
N ILE A 34 11.25 -26.26 2.19
CA ILE A 34 11.01 -25.67 3.51
C ILE A 34 9.59 -25.97 3.96
N ILE A 35 9.40 -27.07 4.68
CA ILE A 35 8.07 -27.52 5.15
C ILE A 35 7.55 -26.74 6.37
N ARG A 36 8.46 -26.16 7.16
CA ARG A 36 8.13 -25.40 8.36
C ARG A 36 9.21 -24.38 8.66
N GLN A 37 8.80 -23.27 9.26
CA GLN A 37 9.70 -22.29 9.84
C GLN A 37 9.25 -21.97 11.27
N SER A 38 10.19 -21.71 12.16
CA SER A 38 9.91 -21.21 13.51
C SER A 38 11.02 -20.29 13.96
N CYS A 39 10.70 -19.13 14.50
CA CYS A 39 11.74 -18.20 14.95
C CYS A 39 11.97 -18.29 16.45
N PHE A 40 13.17 -17.94 16.89
CA PHE A 40 13.50 -17.81 18.30
C PHE A 40 14.52 -16.68 18.49
N LYS A 41 14.49 -16.08 19.68
CA LYS A 41 15.48 -15.10 20.10
C LYS A 41 16.59 -15.87 20.81
N ASP A 42 17.81 -15.75 20.31
CA ASP A 42 18.96 -16.31 20.98
C ASP A 42 19.30 -15.49 22.23
N GLU A 43 19.35 -16.13 23.38
CA GLU A 43 19.56 -15.45 24.66
C GLU A 43 20.97 -14.87 24.80
N SER A 44 21.96 -15.48 24.13
CA SER A 44 23.36 -15.08 24.23
C SER A 44 23.69 -13.83 23.40
N SER A 45 23.09 -13.71 22.20
CA SER A 45 23.33 -12.61 21.28
C SER A 45 22.20 -11.58 21.23
N GLY A 46 21.04 -11.88 21.80
CA GLY A 46 19.82 -11.07 21.72
C GLY A 46 19.21 -10.98 20.32
N ARG A 47 19.79 -11.68 19.33
CA ARG A 47 19.38 -11.65 17.93
C ARG A 47 18.28 -12.67 17.66
N ILE A 48 17.45 -12.40 16.65
CA ILE A 48 16.41 -13.32 16.21
C ILE A 48 16.93 -14.17 15.07
N PHE A 49 16.63 -15.46 15.16
CA PHE A 49 16.94 -16.46 14.15
C PHE A 49 15.68 -17.20 13.74
N THR A 50 15.61 -17.57 12.47
CA THR A 50 14.57 -18.45 11.94
C THR A 50 15.15 -19.85 11.79
N LYS A 51 14.54 -20.83 12.46
CA LYS A 51 14.73 -22.26 12.19
C LYS A 51 13.95 -22.63 10.95
N ASN A 52 14.65 -23.05 9.91
CA ASN A 52 14.09 -23.55 8.67
C ASN A 52 14.14 -25.06 8.69
N TYR A 53 12.97 -25.70 8.71
CA TYR A 53 12.83 -27.15 8.63
C TYR A 53 12.80 -27.53 7.17
N LEU A 54 13.95 -27.97 6.69
CA LEU A 54 14.15 -28.49 5.37
C LEU A 54 13.81 -29.97 5.36
N LEU A 55 12.84 -30.37 4.54
CA LEU A 55 12.58 -31.77 4.21
C LEU A 55 13.50 -32.17 3.05
N PRO A 56 14.55 -32.99 3.28
CA PRO A 56 15.43 -33.42 2.20
C PRO A 56 14.66 -34.33 1.25
N LYS A 57 14.62 -33.95 -0.04
CA LYS A 57 14.09 -34.78 -1.12
C LYS A 57 15.20 -35.60 -1.75
N VAL A 58 16.37 -34.98 -1.96
CA VAL A 58 17.58 -35.65 -2.48
C VAL A 58 18.80 -35.21 -1.70
N ILE A 59 19.68 -36.16 -1.35
CA ILE A 59 20.97 -35.89 -0.72
C ILE A 59 22.05 -36.10 -1.77
N PHE A 60 22.68 -35.01 -2.22
CA PHE A 60 23.76 -35.03 -3.18
C PHE A 60 25.11 -35.32 -2.52
N LYS A 61 25.36 -34.79 -1.32
CA LYS A 61 26.63 -34.97 -0.60
C LYS A 61 26.37 -35.19 0.87
N GLY A 62 27.14 -36.09 1.49
CA GLY A 62 27.02 -36.44 2.90
C GLY A 62 25.81 -37.34 3.21
N ALA A 63 25.44 -37.44 4.47
CA ALA A 63 24.29 -38.20 4.94
C ALA A 63 23.61 -37.46 6.10
N THR A 64 22.28 -37.62 6.21
CA THR A 64 21.50 -37.20 7.38
C THR A 64 20.67 -38.38 7.88
N ASN A 65 20.71 -38.62 9.19
CA ASN A 65 19.91 -39.66 9.85
C ASN A 65 18.57 -39.11 10.37
N ARG A 66 18.13 -37.96 9.85
CA ARG A 66 16.94 -37.25 10.31
C ARG A 66 16.00 -37.00 9.14
N ASP A 67 14.70 -37.16 9.41
CA ASP A 67 13.60 -36.91 8.47
C ASP A 67 13.51 -35.42 8.06
N SER A 68 14.14 -34.52 8.82
CA SER A 68 14.29 -33.11 8.45
C SER A 68 15.61 -32.52 8.95
N ILE A 69 16.14 -31.56 8.20
CA ILE A 69 17.33 -30.76 8.55
C ILE A 69 16.86 -29.39 9.02
N ILE A 70 17.50 -28.83 10.05
CA ILE A 70 17.08 -27.55 10.64
C ILE A 70 18.18 -26.51 10.51
N PHE A 71 18.17 -25.65 9.50
CA PHE A 71 19.16 -24.58 9.38
C PHE A 71 18.66 -23.25 9.93
N LEU A 72 19.58 -22.39 10.35
CA LEU A 72 19.27 -21.08 10.90
C LEU A 72 19.57 -19.99 9.89
N THR A 73 18.59 -19.12 9.65
CA THR A 73 18.81 -17.82 8.99
C THR A 73 18.66 -16.71 10.02
N ARG A 74 19.38 -15.59 9.83
CA ARG A 74 19.20 -14.42 10.68
C ARG A 74 17.93 -13.68 10.30
N GLY A 75 17.28 -13.12 11.31
CA GLY A 75 15.98 -12.49 11.14
C GLY A 75 14.84 -13.47 11.35
N GLY A 76 13.62 -12.97 11.19
CA GLY A 76 12.39 -13.68 11.51
C GLY A 76 11.57 -12.96 12.57
N ARG A 77 10.52 -13.62 13.04
CA ARG A 77 9.53 -13.05 13.95
C ARG A 77 9.33 -13.91 15.20
N VAL A 78 9.65 -13.34 16.36
CA VAL A 78 9.43 -13.98 17.68
C VAL A 78 8.42 -13.16 18.44
N GLY A 79 7.19 -13.67 18.54
CA GLY A 79 6.04 -12.91 19.02
C GLY A 79 5.87 -11.63 18.20
N ASP A 80 6.23 -10.52 18.82
CA ASP A 80 6.00 -9.16 18.33
C ASP A 80 7.25 -8.51 17.72
N ILE A 81 8.41 -9.16 17.84
CA ILE A 81 9.69 -8.62 17.36
C ILE A 81 10.01 -9.25 16.00
N ILE A 82 10.06 -8.41 14.96
CA ILE A 82 10.55 -8.78 13.64
C ILE A 82 11.99 -8.27 13.50
N SER A 83 12.91 -9.15 13.13
CA SER A 83 14.27 -8.79 12.77
C SER A 83 14.47 -9.07 11.29
N THR A 84 14.91 -8.06 10.55
CA THR A 84 15.26 -8.16 9.13
C THR A 84 16.76 -7.87 8.99
N VAL A 85 17.46 -8.72 8.24
CA VAL A 85 18.90 -8.57 8.02
C VAL A 85 19.14 -8.42 6.52
N SER A 86 19.67 -7.27 6.10
CA SER A 86 20.10 -7.04 4.73
C SER A 86 21.23 -8.01 4.37
N HIS A 87 21.25 -8.50 3.13
CA HIS A 87 22.27 -9.42 2.61
C HIS A 87 22.30 -10.82 3.26
N SER A 88 21.25 -11.22 3.99
CA SER A 88 21.07 -12.60 4.47
C SER A 88 20.23 -13.43 3.51
N VAL A 89 20.51 -14.72 3.41
CA VAL A 89 19.69 -15.69 2.65
C VAL A 89 18.27 -15.69 3.20
N GLN A 90 17.30 -15.26 2.38
CA GLN A 90 15.88 -15.30 2.70
C GLN A 90 15.27 -16.53 2.04
N VAL A 91 14.60 -17.36 2.84
CA VAL A 91 13.86 -18.53 2.36
C VAL A 91 12.43 -18.48 2.88
N SER A 92 11.47 -18.87 2.05
CA SER A 92 10.05 -18.90 2.40
C SER A 92 9.55 -20.32 2.63
N LYS A 93 8.50 -20.48 3.43
CA LYS A 93 7.77 -21.76 3.52
C LYS A 93 7.33 -22.21 2.11
N ASN A 94 7.41 -23.51 1.85
CA ASN A 94 7.17 -24.17 0.54
C ASN A 94 8.18 -23.82 -0.56
N GLN A 95 9.24 -23.06 -0.25
CA GLN A 95 10.32 -22.85 -1.20
C GLN A 95 11.14 -24.12 -1.37
N GLU A 96 11.38 -24.49 -2.63
CA GLU A 96 12.29 -25.57 -3.02
C GLU A 96 13.66 -24.99 -3.42
N GLY A 97 14.71 -25.77 -3.19
CA GLY A 97 16.07 -25.30 -3.41
C GLY A 97 17.10 -26.40 -3.28
N VAL A 98 18.31 -26.14 -3.78
CA VAL A 98 19.53 -26.87 -3.42
C VAL A 98 20.23 -26.10 -2.32
N PHE A 99 20.45 -26.77 -1.19
CA PHE A 99 21.02 -26.21 0.03
C PHE A 99 22.38 -26.84 0.29
N LEU A 100 23.40 -26.01 0.32
CA LEU A 100 24.75 -26.37 0.72
C LEU A 100 24.85 -26.17 2.24
N LEU A 101 25.26 -27.19 2.99
CA LEU A 101 25.13 -27.25 4.44
C LEU A 101 26.45 -27.60 5.16
N TYR A 102 26.81 -26.78 6.16
CA TYR A 102 27.94 -27.04 7.07
C TYR A 102 27.49 -27.38 8.51
N PRO A 103 28.13 -28.35 9.17
CA PRO A 103 28.02 -28.61 10.60
C PRO A 103 28.97 -27.69 11.37
N SER A 104 28.45 -26.85 12.26
CA SER A 104 29.24 -25.94 13.09
C SER A 104 29.44 -26.50 14.52
N ARG A 105 30.66 -26.39 15.08
CA ARG A 105 30.98 -26.80 16.46
C ARG A 105 31.34 -25.66 17.46
N ALA A 106 31.84 -24.49 17.06
CA ALA A 106 32.05 -23.29 17.92
C ALA A 106 32.65 -22.08 17.15
N ILE A 107 32.55 -20.84 17.66
CA ILE A 107 32.84 -19.58 16.95
C ILE A 107 34.20 -18.93 17.32
N SER A 108 34.96 -18.45 16.32
CA SER A 108 35.94 -17.35 16.49
C SER A 108 36.21 -16.55 15.19
N ASN A 109 36.59 -15.28 15.39
CA ASN A 109 36.69 -14.16 14.43
C ASN A 109 37.95 -14.20 13.56
N HIS A 110 37.83 -13.98 12.25
CA HIS A 110 38.81 -13.30 11.39
C HIS A 110 38.13 -12.83 10.08
N TYR A 111 38.46 -11.61 9.65
CA TYR A 111 38.06 -10.94 8.41
C TYR A 111 39.07 -11.23 7.28
N GLU A 112 38.63 -11.34 6.01
CA GLU A 112 39.14 -10.57 4.85
C GLU A 112 38.55 -11.02 3.48
N ILE A 113 37.84 -10.08 2.84
CA ILE A 113 37.87 -9.57 1.44
C ILE A 113 37.43 -10.43 0.21
N SER A 114 36.43 -9.84 -0.50
CA SER A 114 36.07 -9.81 -1.95
C SER A 114 35.45 -11.03 -2.68
N SER A 115 34.15 -11.23 -2.49
CA SER A 115 33.07 -11.14 -3.52
C SER A 115 31.79 -11.74 -2.91
N TYR A 116 31.12 -10.89 -2.10
CA TYR A 116 29.87 -11.06 -1.34
C TYR A 116 29.42 -12.49 -1.03
N ILE A 117 30.26 -13.14 -0.22
CA ILE A 117 29.89 -14.15 0.76
C ILE A 117 29.68 -13.40 2.08
N GLU A 118 28.52 -13.53 2.73
CA GLU A 118 28.41 -13.18 4.15
C GLU A 118 28.30 -14.45 5.01
N ARG A 119 29.38 -14.69 5.78
CA ARG A 119 29.46 -15.63 6.89
C ARG A 119 28.64 -15.08 8.06
N LEU A 120 27.68 -15.86 8.55
CA LEU A 120 26.95 -15.58 9.78
C LEU A 120 27.79 -16.04 11.00
N THR A 121 27.80 -15.27 12.08
CA THR A 121 28.36 -15.66 13.40
C THR A 121 27.30 -15.65 14.52
N TYR A 122 27.28 -16.75 15.29
CA TYR A 122 26.46 -17.14 16.48
C TYR A 122 24.95 -17.36 16.22
N ASP A 123 24.25 -18.46 16.55
CA ASP A 123 24.61 -19.81 17.05
C ASP A 123 23.62 -20.93 16.56
N ARG A 124 24.22 -22.05 16.10
CA ARG A 124 23.88 -23.48 15.82
C ARG A 124 22.46 -24.02 15.48
N ALA A 125 22.33 -24.50 14.23
CA ALA A 125 21.96 -25.91 13.97
C ALA A 125 22.48 -26.41 12.60
N TYR A 126 22.26 -25.66 11.51
CA TYR A 126 22.85 -25.88 10.19
C TYR A 126 22.90 -24.50 9.47
N GLU A 127 23.81 -24.31 8.51
CA GLU A 127 23.90 -23.09 7.68
C GLU A 127 23.58 -23.45 6.24
N ALA A 128 22.73 -22.69 5.55
CA ALA A 128 22.42 -22.90 4.13
C ALA A 128 23.02 -21.80 3.26
N TYR A 129 23.68 -22.19 2.16
CA TYR A 129 24.14 -21.27 1.13
C TYR A 129 23.18 -21.29 -0.06
N PHE A 130 22.84 -20.10 -0.56
CA PHE A 130 22.12 -19.87 -1.80
C PHE A 130 22.92 -18.86 -2.63
N GLU A 131 23.42 -19.26 -3.79
CA GLU A 131 24.00 -18.35 -4.79
C GLU A 131 23.13 -18.42 -6.04
N GLY A 132 22.61 -17.27 -6.48
CA GLY A 132 22.15 -17.06 -7.85
C GLY A 132 20.64 -17.17 -8.05
N GLY A 133 20.05 -16.07 -8.51
CA GLY A 133 18.70 -16.07 -9.05
C GLY A 133 18.54 -17.06 -10.19
N HIS A 134 17.33 -17.57 -10.35
CA HIS A 134 16.88 -18.45 -11.45
C HIS A 134 17.25 -17.94 -12.86
N GLU A 135 17.67 -16.68 -13.01
CA GLU A 135 17.96 -16.01 -14.27
C GLU A 135 19.25 -16.44 -14.98
N LYS A 136 20.12 -17.25 -14.35
CA LYS A 136 21.44 -17.60 -14.94
C LYS A 136 21.68 -19.08 -15.23
N ASP A 137 20.78 -19.99 -14.84
CA ASP A 137 20.86 -21.41 -15.21
C ASP A 137 19.74 -21.80 -16.18
N PRO A 138 20.06 -22.48 -17.29
CA PRO A 138 19.14 -22.75 -18.41
C PRO A 138 18.03 -23.76 -18.09
N SER A 139 18.18 -24.58 -17.03
CA SER A 139 17.10 -25.41 -16.45
C SER A 139 17.41 -25.90 -15.03
N TRP A 140 16.38 -26.10 -14.20
CA TRP A 140 16.48 -26.63 -12.83
C TRP A 140 17.19 -28.00 -12.77
N ARG A 141 16.92 -28.86 -13.75
CA ARG A 141 17.55 -30.19 -13.84
C ARG A 141 19.04 -30.10 -14.12
N LEU A 142 19.49 -29.31 -15.10
CA LEU A 142 20.91 -29.21 -15.43
C LEU A 142 21.71 -28.77 -14.20
N MET A 143 21.16 -27.85 -13.40
CA MET A 143 21.73 -27.48 -12.12
C MET A 143 21.79 -28.66 -11.14
N ARG A 144 20.70 -29.43 -10.97
CA ARG A 144 20.68 -30.62 -10.10
C ARG A 144 21.67 -31.71 -10.54
N GLU A 145 21.73 -32.01 -11.83
CA GLU A 145 22.64 -33.00 -12.40
C GLU A 145 24.09 -32.56 -12.25
N GLU A 146 24.39 -31.28 -12.48
CA GLU A 146 25.72 -30.72 -12.30
C GLU A 146 26.14 -30.73 -10.83
N VAL A 147 25.25 -30.37 -9.91
CA VAL A 147 25.45 -30.50 -8.47
C VAL A 147 25.71 -31.96 -8.09
N GLY A 148 24.90 -32.90 -8.59
CA GLY A 148 25.08 -34.34 -8.38
C GLY A 148 26.42 -34.83 -8.89
N ARG A 149 26.81 -34.46 -10.11
CA ARG A 149 28.08 -34.81 -10.73
C ARG A 149 29.27 -34.31 -9.91
N ILE A 150 29.23 -33.06 -9.44
CA ILE A 150 30.28 -32.49 -8.57
C ILE A 150 30.32 -33.19 -7.22
N CYS A 151 29.16 -33.60 -6.68
CA CYS A 151 29.04 -34.28 -5.41
C CYS A 151 29.22 -35.81 -5.48
N GLU A 152 29.55 -36.36 -6.65
CA GLU A 152 29.66 -37.80 -6.91
C GLU A 152 28.35 -38.57 -6.60
N LYS A 153 27.19 -37.90 -6.69
CA LYS A 153 25.87 -38.49 -6.57
C LYS A 153 25.18 -38.46 -7.91
N ASP A 154 24.94 -39.66 -8.44
CA ASP A 154 24.11 -39.80 -9.62
C ASP A 154 22.64 -39.50 -9.28
N VAL A 155 22.18 -38.33 -9.73
CA VAL A 155 20.79 -37.87 -9.71
C VAL A 155 20.27 -37.66 -11.12
N THR A 156 21.06 -38.08 -12.12
CA THR A 156 20.66 -38.00 -13.50
C THR A 156 19.42 -38.86 -13.67
N VAL A 157 18.42 -38.31 -14.34
CA VAL A 157 17.29 -39.12 -14.76
C VAL A 157 17.82 -40.02 -15.86
N ARG A 158 18.22 -41.24 -15.50
CA ARG A 158 18.76 -42.22 -16.45
C ARG A 158 17.63 -42.82 -17.29
N PRO A 159 17.92 -43.23 -18.53
CA PRO A 159 16.98 -43.99 -19.33
C PRO A 159 16.48 -45.22 -18.57
N ILE A 160 15.16 -45.39 -18.51
CA ILE A 160 14.52 -46.59 -17.96
C ILE A 160 14.63 -47.74 -18.97
N SER A 161 14.91 -48.95 -18.50
CA SER A 161 14.88 -50.16 -19.35
C SER A 161 13.47 -50.75 -19.43
N SER A 162 13.18 -51.56 -20.44
CA SER A 162 11.87 -52.25 -20.52
C SER A 162 11.58 -53.17 -19.32
N GLN A 163 12.62 -53.65 -18.65
CA GLN A 163 12.51 -54.49 -17.46
C GLN A 163 12.11 -53.70 -16.21
N GLU A 164 12.42 -52.40 -16.19
CA GLU A 164 12.10 -51.48 -15.09
C GLU A 164 10.75 -50.80 -15.27
N LEU A 165 10.25 -50.69 -16.52
CA LEU A 165 8.94 -50.15 -16.82
C LEU A 165 7.83 -51.14 -16.41
N ASN A 166 6.99 -50.75 -15.44
CA ASN A 166 5.88 -51.58 -15.00
C ASN A 166 4.77 -51.63 -16.07
N VAL A 167 4.25 -52.81 -16.35
CA VAL A 167 3.20 -53.05 -17.37
C VAL A 167 1.88 -52.35 -17.03
N LEU A 168 1.67 -51.97 -15.76
CA LEU A 168 0.48 -51.23 -15.32
C LEU A 168 0.65 -49.71 -15.40
N ASP A 169 1.87 -49.19 -15.54
CA ASP A 169 2.09 -47.75 -15.66
C ASP A 169 1.81 -47.34 -17.10
N ILE A 170 0.87 -46.42 -17.28
CA ILE A 170 0.49 -45.91 -18.59
C ILE A 170 1.36 -44.67 -18.88
N PRO A 171 2.31 -44.71 -19.83
CA PRO A 171 3.18 -43.57 -20.10
C PRO A 171 2.37 -42.37 -20.59
N GLU A 172 2.47 -41.27 -19.86
CA GLU A 172 1.85 -39.98 -20.18
C GLU A 172 2.90 -38.98 -20.65
N PHE A 173 2.59 -38.18 -21.67
CA PHE A 173 3.39 -37.02 -22.09
C PHE A 173 2.62 -35.71 -21.96
N CYS A 174 3.16 -34.77 -21.19
CA CYS A 174 2.51 -33.49 -20.91
C CYS A 174 3.30 -32.32 -21.49
N ILE A 175 2.61 -31.38 -22.14
CA ILE A 175 3.19 -30.13 -22.64
C ILE A 175 2.67 -28.93 -21.86
N LYS A 176 3.52 -27.92 -21.69
CA LYS A 176 3.15 -26.62 -21.14
C LYS A 176 3.73 -25.47 -21.95
N LEU A 177 2.89 -24.53 -22.34
CA LEU A 177 3.34 -23.23 -22.84
C LEU A 177 3.59 -22.31 -21.64
N ALA A 178 4.80 -21.79 -21.51
CA ALA A 178 5.23 -21.05 -20.32
C ALA A 178 6.08 -19.83 -20.68
N ASN A 179 6.22 -18.94 -19.69
CA ASN A 179 7.13 -17.79 -19.76
C ASN A 179 6.93 -16.90 -21.02
N PRO A 180 5.71 -16.44 -21.32
CA PRO A 180 5.51 -15.52 -22.44
C PRO A 180 6.23 -14.20 -22.18
N ILE A 181 6.97 -13.72 -23.17
CA ILE A 181 7.68 -12.45 -23.20
C ILE A 181 7.15 -11.66 -24.39
N LEU A 182 6.55 -10.51 -24.10
CA LEU A 182 5.99 -9.60 -25.11
C LEU A 182 7.02 -8.51 -25.46
N ASP A 183 7.45 -8.49 -26.72
CA ASP A 183 8.27 -7.43 -27.32
C ASP A 183 7.41 -6.61 -28.27
N ALA A 184 6.67 -5.65 -27.71
CA ALA A 184 5.77 -4.79 -28.46
C ALA A 184 6.50 -3.91 -29.49
N LEU A 185 7.75 -3.51 -29.21
CA LEU A 185 8.56 -2.65 -30.08
C LEU A 185 8.90 -3.37 -31.39
N ASN A 186 9.30 -4.64 -31.29
CA ASN A 186 9.64 -5.46 -32.45
C ASN A 186 8.48 -6.31 -32.95
N LYS A 187 7.28 -6.12 -32.37
CA LYS A 187 6.07 -6.91 -32.63
C LYS A 187 6.29 -8.43 -32.52
N LYS A 188 6.96 -8.88 -31.47
CA LYS A 188 7.25 -10.30 -31.26
C LYS A 188 6.69 -10.79 -29.92
N VAL A 189 6.23 -12.05 -29.92
CA VAL A 189 5.91 -12.80 -28.71
C VAL A 189 6.84 -14.00 -28.65
N THR A 190 7.52 -14.17 -27.53
CA THR A 190 8.41 -15.30 -27.29
C THR A 190 7.89 -16.13 -26.13
N PHE A 191 7.87 -17.45 -26.25
CA PHE A 191 7.47 -18.35 -25.16
C PHE A 191 8.26 -19.66 -25.17
N ASP A 192 8.25 -20.33 -24.03
CA ASP A 192 8.87 -21.64 -23.84
C ASP A 192 7.85 -22.75 -24.04
N VAL A 193 8.26 -23.82 -24.74
CA VAL A 193 7.54 -25.09 -24.79
C VAL A 193 8.24 -26.04 -23.82
N LYS A 194 7.53 -26.48 -22.78
CA LYS A 194 8.05 -27.39 -21.76
C LYS A 194 7.35 -28.74 -21.83
N ALA A 195 8.04 -29.81 -21.44
CA ALA A 195 7.54 -31.18 -21.42
C ALA A 195 7.86 -31.90 -20.10
N LYS A 196 7.00 -32.84 -19.72
CA LYS A 196 7.23 -33.82 -18.64
C LYS A 196 6.57 -35.16 -18.99
N SER A 197 6.88 -36.20 -18.22
CA SER A 197 6.13 -37.46 -18.20
C SER A 197 5.71 -37.82 -16.78
N ASN A 198 4.62 -38.56 -16.61
CA ASN A 198 4.28 -39.17 -15.32
C ASN A 198 5.31 -40.24 -14.87
N ILE A 199 6.12 -40.78 -15.80
CA ILE A 199 7.18 -41.76 -15.55
C ILE A 199 8.54 -41.13 -15.84
N ALA A 200 9.38 -40.99 -14.81
CA ALA A 200 10.75 -40.54 -14.97
C ALA A 200 11.61 -41.61 -15.67
N GLY A 201 12.51 -41.17 -16.55
CA GLY A 201 13.45 -42.07 -17.24
C GLY A 201 13.07 -42.39 -18.69
N LEU A 202 11.90 -41.97 -19.16
CA LEU A 202 11.51 -42.18 -20.56
C LEU A 202 12.28 -41.25 -21.49
N GLU A 203 13.04 -41.81 -22.40
CA GLU A 203 13.85 -41.03 -23.34
C GLU A 203 12.96 -40.41 -24.42
N PHE A 204 12.82 -39.09 -24.43
CA PHE A 204 11.99 -38.39 -25.40
C PHE A 204 12.49 -38.65 -26.83
N ALA A 205 11.62 -39.09 -27.74
CA ALA A 205 11.99 -39.36 -29.12
C ALA A 205 11.35 -38.38 -30.09
N ARG A 206 10.05 -38.15 -29.97
CA ARG A 206 9.35 -37.20 -30.84
C ARG A 206 8.11 -36.63 -30.19
N ALA A 207 7.80 -35.37 -30.49
CA ALA A 207 6.48 -34.80 -30.29
C ALA A 207 6.10 -33.95 -31.50
N ASP A 208 4.86 -34.14 -31.96
CA ASP A 208 4.20 -33.28 -32.94
C ASP A 208 3.20 -32.38 -32.18
N ILE A 209 3.52 -31.08 -32.10
CA ILE A 209 2.86 -30.08 -31.25
C ILE A 209 2.12 -29.07 -32.16
N PRO A 210 0.85 -29.30 -32.52
CA PRO A 210 0.05 -28.35 -33.31
C PRO A 210 -0.37 -27.10 -32.51
N LEU A 211 0.17 -25.94 -32.85
CA LEU A 211 -0.10 -24.65 -32.22
C LEU A 211 -1.13 -23.86 -33.03
N LYS A 212 -2.32 -23.63 -32.45
CA LYS A 212 -3.34 -22.74 -33.01
C LYS A 212 -3.05 -21.30 -32.62
N TYR A 213 -3.31 -20.36 -33.51
CA TYR A 213 -3.12 -18.94 -33.27
C TYR A 213 -4.26 -18.10 -33.87
N PRO A 214 -4.50 -16.88 -33.35
CA PRO A 214 -5.47 -15.96 -33.93
C PRO A 214 -4.96 -15.40 -35.26
N GLU A 215 -5.58 -15.81 -36.37
CA GLU A 215 -5.25 -15.37 -37.73
C GLU A 215 -5.36 -13.85 -37.88
N GLU A 216 -6.27 -13.21 -37.15
CA GLU A 216 -6.44 -11.75 -37.15
C GLU A 216 -5.25 -10.98 -36.55
N LEU A 217 -4.48 -11.59 -35.64
CA LEU A 217 -3.32 -10.95 -35.02
C LEU A 217 -2.01 -11.26 -35.76
N LEU A 218 -1.87 -12.47 -36.29
CA LEU A 218 -0.61 -12.95 -36.89
C LEU A 218 -0.68 -13.03 -38.42
N GLY A 219 -1.87 -13.00 -39.03
CA GLY A 219 -2.12 -13.33 -40.43
C GLY A 219 -2.11 -14.84 -40.70
N SER A 220 -2.54 -15.24 -41.89
CA SER A 220 -2.59 -16.66 -42.29
C SER A 220 -1.19 -17.24 -42.58
N ASN A 221 -1.02 -18.55 -42.46
CA ASN A 221 0.19 -19.31 -42.84
C ASN A 221 1.49 -18.66 -42.34
N VAL A 222 1.61 -18.53 -41.03
CA VAL A 222 2.67 -17.77 -40.36
C VAL A 222 4.07 -18.34 -40.60
N VAL A 223 4.21 -19.65 -40.81
CA VAL A 223 5.51 -20.27 -41.08
C VAL A 223 5.97 -19.97 -42.50
N LEU A 224 5.11 -20.17 -43.51
CA LEU A 224 5.39 -19.83 -44.91
C LEU A 224 5.72 -18.35 -45.09
N ASN A 225 5.09 -17.49 -44.30
CA ASN A 225 5.32 -16.05 -44.30
C ASN A 225 6.55 -15.62 -43.46
N GLY A 226 7.31 -16.54 -42.89
CA GLY A 226 8.53 -16.25 -42.13
C GLY A 226 8.30 -15.54 -40.80
N LYS A 227 7.09 -15.63 -40.23
CA LYS A 227 6.70 -14.97 -38.97
C LYS A 227 6.92 -15.83 -37.73
N VAL A 228 7.32 -17.09 -37.89
CA VAL A 228 7.61 -18.00 -36.77
C VAL A 228 9.05 -18.45 -36.84
N GLU A 229 9.74 -18.33 -35.71
CA GLU A 229 11.05 -18.89 -35.47
C GLU A 229 10.96 -19.86 -34.29
N ALA A 230 11.54 -21.04 -34.43
CA ALA A 230 11.64 -22.02 -33.36
C ALA A 230 13.10 -22.44 -33.16
N ALA A 231 13.51 -22.54 -31.90
CA ALA A 231 14.84 -22.97 -31.51
C ALA A 231 14.77 -24.10 -30.49
N LYS A 232 15.70 -25.07 -30.63
CA LYS A 232 15.85 -26.16 -29.66
C LYS A 232 16.26 -25.59 -28.30
N ALA A 233 15.68 -26.12 -27.23
CA ALA A 233 16.20 -25.83 -25.89
C ALA A 233 17.55 -26.51 -25.69
N GLU A 234 18.35 -26.08 -24.71
CA GLU A 234 19.66 -26.66 -24.44
C GLU A 234 19.62 -28.19 -24.24
N SER A 235 18.62 -28.68 -23.51
CA SER A 235 18.30 -30.10 -23.28
C SER A 235 18.08 -30.92 -24.55
N THR A 236 17.69 -30.26 -25.65
CA THR A 236 17.35 -30.89 -26.93
C THR A 236 18.26 -30.41 -28.05
N ASN A 237 19.27 -29.58 -27.74
CA ASN A 237 20.18 -29.00 -28.73
C ASN A 237 21.30 -29.99 -29.08
N THR A 238 20.91 -31.19 -29.50
CA THR A 238 21.78 -32.29 -29.91
C THR A 238 21.52 -32.64 -31.38
N SER A 239 22.43 -33.40 -31.99
CA SER A 239 22.24 -33.98 -33.34
C SER A 239 21.09 -35.00 -33.37
N PHE A 240 20.70 -35.54 -32.22
CA PHE A 240 19.62 -36.50 -32.10
C PHE A 240 18.26 -35.91 -32.48
N TYR A 241 18.07 -34.59 -32.27
CA TYR A 241 16.81 -33.92 -32.57
C TYR A 241 16.89 -32.98 -33.77
N ASP A 242 15.97 -33.18 -34.69
CA ASP A 242 15.57 -32.22 -35.70
C ASP A 242 14.35 -31.43 -35.19
N LEU A 243 14.40 -30.11 -35.37
CA LEU A 243 13.29 -29.21 -35.06
C LEU A 243 12.73 -28.66 -36.37
N ASN A 244 11.46 -28.93 -36.63
CA ASN A 244 10.77 -28.48 -37.83
C ASN A 244 9.49 -27.76 -37.47
N ILE A 245 9.17 -26.73 -38.26
CA ILE A 245 7.89 -26.02 -38.23
C ILE A 245 7.27 -26.02 -39.63
N HIS A 246 5.96 -26.19 -39.72
CA HIS A 246 5.22 -26.03 -40.97
C HIS A 246 3.76 -25.67 -40.69
N ASP A 247 3.13 -24.90 -41.58
CA ASP A 247 1.71 -24.62 -41.48
C ASP A 247 0.88 -25.89 -41.76
N ILE A 248 -0.19 -26.09 -40.99
CA ILE A 248 -1.16 -27.17 -41.18
C ILE A 248 -2.39 -26.63 -41.91
N VAL A 249 -2.92 -25.52 -41.41
CA VAL A 249 -4.03 -24.72 -41.95
C VAL A 249 -3.77 -23.25 -41.64
N ASP A 250 -4.60 -22.35 -42.17
CA ASP A 250 -4.38 -20.91 -42.12
C ASP A 250 -4.15 -20.33 -40.71
N ASP A 251 -4.73 -20.93 -39.67
CA ASP A 251 -4.66 -20.50 -38.26
C ASP A 251 -3.88 -21.48 -37.34
N LYS A 252 -3.09 -22.39 -37.92
CA LYS A 252 -2.40 -23.44 -37.15
C LYS A 252 -1.10 -23.89 -37.81
N PHE A 253 -0.03 -23.95 -37.03
CA PHE A 253 1.24 -24.56 -37.46
C PHE A 253 1.65 -25.72 -36.56
N MET A 254 2.41 -26.66 -37.09
CA MET A 254 3.01 -27.78 -36.36
C MET A 254 4.40 -27.41 -35.89
N LEU A 255 4.70 -27.66 -34.62
CA LEU A 255 6.06 -27.73 -34.09
C LEU A 255 6.43 -29.21 -33.89
N THR A 256 7.33 -29.74 -34.70
CA THR A 256 7.82 -31.11 -34.58
C THR A 256 9.24 -31.09 -34.06
N LEU A 257 9.45 -31.69 -32.90
CA LEU A 257 10.79 -32.04 -32.39
C LEU A 257 10.92 -33.54 -32.49
N SER A 258 11.80 -34.03 -33.36
CA SER A 258 11.87 -35.44 -33.75
C SER A 258 13.29 -35.99 -33.77
N SER A 259 13.46 -37.21 -33.30
CA SER A 259 14.64 -38.02 -33.57
C SER A 259 14.44 -39.01 -34.70
N ASN A 260 15.55 -39.53 -35.21
CA ASN A 260 15.57 -40.57 -36.23
C ASN A 260 15.29 -41.98 -35.67
N CYS A 261 15.00 -42.11 -34.37
CA CYS A 261 14.74 -43.37 -33.69
C CYS A 261 15.85 -44.44 -33.88
N ASN A 262 17.09 -44.03 -34.17
CA ASN A 262 18.22 -44.95 -34.32
C ASN A 262 19.04 -45.01 -33.02
N GLY A 263 19.28 -46.21 -32.50
CA GLY A 263 19.89 -46.46 -31.18
C GLY A 263 21.39 -46.18 -31.04
N GLY A 264 21.89 -45.08 -31.60
CA GLY A 264 23.30 -44.68 -31.52
C GLY A 264 23.57 -43.41 -30.70
N GLU A 265 22.56 -42.57 -30.47
CA GLU A 265 22.67 -41.32 -29.71
C GLU A 265 21.58 -41.27 -28.64
N SER A 266 21.91 -40.73 -27.45
CA SER A 266 20.97 -40.59 -26.34
C SER A 266 20.16 -39.31 -26.51
N GLY A 267 18.83 -39.44 -26.48
CA GLY A 267 17.86 -38.38 -26.37
C GLY A 267 17.76 -37.80 -24.96
N PHE A 268 17.01 -36.71 -24.88
CA PHE A 268 16.59 -36.04 -23.67
C PHE A 268 15.68 -36.97 -22.83
N VAL A 269 16.11 -37.32 -21.62
CA VAL A 269 15.35 -38.23 -20.77
C VAL A 269 14.30 -37.47 -19.96
N LEU A 270 13.01 -37.77 -20.07
CA LEU A 270 11.96 -37.02 -19.38
C LEU A 270 11.93 -37.32 -17.87
N GLY A 271 11.69 -36.26 -17.07
CA GLY A 271 11.34 -36.35 -15.65
C GLY A 271 9.85 -36.07 -15.41
N THR A 272 9.46 -36.06 -14.13
CA THR A 272 8.10 -35.73 -13.67
C THR A 272 7.82 -34.23 -13.55
N GLU A 273 8.83 -33.39 -13.78
CA GLU A 273 8.74 -31.94 -13.74
C GLU A 273 8.84 -31.34 -15.15
N PHE A 274 8.22 -30.18 -15.38
CA PHE A 274 8.23 -29.54 -16.69
C PHE A 274 9.59 -28.94 -17.03
N GLU A 275 10.18 -29.43 -18.11
CA GLU A 275 11.47 -28.98 -18.63
C GLU A 275 11.36 -28.42 -20.04
N LYS A 276 12.11 -27.35 -20.32
CA LYS A 276 12.08 -26.68 -21.62
C LYS A 276 12.63 -27.60 -22.71
N ILE A 277 11.87 -27.78 -23.79
CA ILE A 277 12.26 -28.56 -24.98
C ILE A 277 12.39 -27.69 -26.23
N ALA A 278 11.70 -26.55 -26.29
CA ALA A 278 11.85 -25.59 -27.38
C ALA A 278 11.56 -24.17 -26.90
N LYS A 279 12.00 -23.20 -27.70
CA LYS A 279 11.65 -21.79 -27.60
C LYS A 279 11.01 -21.38 -28.92
N VAL A 280 9.86 -20.73 -28.87
CA VAL A 280 9.15 -20.25 -30.06
C VAL A 280 9.04 -18.73 -29.98
N THR A 281 9.32 -18.07 -31.09
CA THR A 281 9.12 -16.64 -31.29
C THR A 281 8.19 -16.44 -32.47
N VAL A 282 7.17 -15.61 -32.29
CA VAL A 282 6.17 -15.33 -33.32
C VAL A 282 6.06 -13.83 -33.52
N GLU A 283 6.06 -13.39 -34.78
CA GLU A 283 5.82 -12.01 -35.18
C GLU A 283 4.31 -11.74 -35.28
N VAL A 284 3.89 -10.60 -34.75
CA VAL A 284 2.49 -10.15 -34.64
C VAL A 284 2.29 -8.96 -35.58
N GLN A 285 1.21 -8.95 -36.37
CA GLN A 285 0.92 -7.85 -37.29
C GLN A 285 0.42 -6.61 -36.53
N GLU A 286 -0.60 -6.80 -35.68
CA GLU A 286 -1.18 -5.76 -34.83
C GLU A 286 -1.51 -6.35 -33.45
N PHE A 287 -1.24 -5.58 -32.40
CA PHE A 287 -1.71 -5.90 -31.04
C PHE A 287 -3.11 -5.29 -30.90
N GLY A 288 -4.15 -6.11 -30.86
CA GLY A 288 -5.56 -5.67 -30.81
C GLY A 288 -6.50 -6.76 -30.28
N ASN A 289 -7.71 -6.34 -29.87
CA ASN A 289 -8.71 -7.15 -29.15
C ASN A 289 -8.95 -8.54 -29.75
N LEU A 290 -8.87 -9.55 -28.88
CA LEU A 290 -9.24 -10.97 -29.02
C LEU A 290 -8.10 -11.92 -29.45
N GLY A 291 -7.88 -12.93 -28.59
CA GLY A 291 -7.16 -14.14 -28.95
C GLY A 291 -5.93 -14.41 -28.09
N THR A 292 -6.09 -15.16 -27.01
CA THR A 292 -5.00 -15.97 -26.42
C THR A 292 -4.33 -16.85 -27.49
N ILE A 293 -3.00 -16.99 -27.52
CA ILE A 293 -2.38 -18.23 -28.05
C ILE A 293 -2.72 -19.29 -27.02
N ASN A 294 -3.90 -19.84 -27.21
CA ASN A 294 -4.26 -21.04 -26.53
C ASN A 294 -3.53 -22.17 -27.22
N ALA A 295 -3.00 -23.05 -26.38
CA ALA A 295 -2.97 -24.46 -26.66
C ALA A 295 -4.43 -24.98 -26.86
N GLU A 296 -5.17 -24.41 -27.82
CA GLU A 296 -6.62 -24.51 -27.95
C GLU A 296 -6.96 -25.90 -28.44
N SER A 297 -7.17 -26.80 -27.49
CA SER A 297 -7.22 -28.24 -27.72
C SER A 297 -6.10 -28.67 -28.67
N PHE A 298 -4.87 -28.79 -28.15
CA PHE A 298 -4.05 -29.86 -28.68
C PHE A 298 -4.92 -31.10 -28.52
N ASP A 299 -5.55 -31.51 -29.60
CA ASP A 299 -5.84 -32.90 -29.74
C ASP A 299 -4.45 -33.52 -29.68
N VAL A 300 -4.07 -34.06 -28.52
CA VAL A 300 -2.89 -34.89 -28.45
C VAL A 300 -3.17 -36.23 -29.16
N ASN A 301 -4.05 -36.24 -30.15
CA ASN A 301 -3.90 -37.06 -31.35
C ASN A 301 -2.67 -36.68 -32.21
N GLY A 302 -1.97 -35.58 -31.90
CA GLY A 302 -0.55 -35.49 -32.21
C GLY A 302 0.19 -36.70 -31.62
N PHE A 303 1.15 -37.26 -32.35
CA PHE A 303 1.86 -38.43 -31.85
C PHE A 303 3.03 -37.97 -30.96
N ALA A 304 3.26 -38.69 -29.86
CA ALA A 304 4.43 -38.51 -29.03
C ALA A 304 5.08 -39.88 -28.84
N LYS A 305 6.40 -39.93 -28.97
CA LYS A 305 7.16 -41.17 -28.79
C LYS A 305 8.26 -40.99 -27.79
N TYR A 306 8.52 -42.06 -27.05
CA TYR A 306 9.74 -42.25 -26.28
C TYR A 306 10.57 -43.38 -26.88
N PHE A 307 11.88 -43.35 -26.66
CA PHE A 307 12.80 -44.38 -27.05
C PHE A 307 12.96 -45.38 -25.90
N LEU A 308 12.84 -46.66 -26.19
CA LEU A 308 13.02 -47.77 -25.25
C LEU A 308 13.62 -48.97 -25.98
N ASP A 309 14.72 -49.49 -25.46
CA ASP A 309 15.39 -50.71 -25.93
C ASP A 309 15.61 -50.79 -27.45
N GLY A 310 16.09 -49.69 -28.05
CA GLY A 310 16.41 -49.67 -29.48
C GLY A 310 15.24 -49.31 -30.40
N SER A 311 14.07 -48.97 -29.85
CA SER A 311 12.86 -48.67 -30.63
C SER A 311 12.05 -47.52 -30.05
N CYS A 312 11.37 -46.76 -30.90
CA CYS A 312 10.45 -45.71 -30.45
C CYS A 312 9.05 -46.28 -30.19
N GLN A 313 8.56 -46.10 -28.97
CA GLN A 313 7.24 -46.49 -28.47
C GLN A 313 6.35 -45.25 -28.31
N GLU A 314 5.03 -45.41 -28.37
CA GLU A 314 4.09 -44.29 -28.24
C GLU A 314 3.71 -44.03 -26.79
N PHE A 315 3.60 -42.75 -26.42
CA PHE A 315 2.91 -42.37 -25.18
C PHE A 315 1.41 -42.63 -25.33
N ILE A 316 0.83 -43.32 -24.35
CA ILE A 316 -0.58 -43.74 -24.37
C ILE A 316 -1.47 -42.58 -23.92
N GLU A 317 -1.10 -41.92 -22.83
CA GLU A 317 -1.80 -40.75 -22.31
C GLU A 317 -1.03 -39.47 -22.58
N LYS A 318 -1.76 -38.36 -22.65
CA LYS A 318 -1.18 -37.08 -23.04
C LYS A 318 -1.97 -35.93 -22.42
N CYS A 319 -1.27 -34.91 -21.95
CA CYS A 319 -1.89 -33.78 -21.28
C CYS A 319 -1.31 -32.41 -21.71
N VAL A 320 -2.05 -31.34 -21.45
CA VAL A 320 -1.64 -29.98 -21.79
C VAL A 320 -2.00 -29.00 -20.68
N GLU A 321 -1.06 -28.13 -20.33
CA GLU A 321 -1.22 -27.07 -19.36
C GLU A 321 -0.85 -25.68 -19.94
N GLY A 322 -1.53 -24.65 -19.45
CA GLY A 322 -1.18 -23.24 -19.72
C GLY A 322 -1.88 -22.63 -20.94
N GLN A 323 -2.12 -21.33 -20.84
CA GLN A 323 -2.60 -20.47 -21.94
C GLN A 323 -1.66 -19.26 -22.00
N ILE A 324 -1.39 -18.76 -23.21
CA ILE A 324 -0.71 -17.48 -23.39
C ILE A 324 -1.81 -16.43 -23.64
N PRO A 325 -2.18 -15.60 -22.65
CA PRO A 325 -3.00 -14.43 -22.92
C PRO A 325 -2.23 -13.47 -23.83
N LEU A 326 -2.73 -13.25 -25.04
CA LEU A 326 -2.30 -12.17 -25.93
C LEU A 326 -3.35 -11.05 -25.99
N GLY A 327 -4.07 -10.83 -24.89
CA GLY A 327 -4.97 -9.69 -24.78
C GLY A 327 -4.19 -8.46 -24.35
N THR A 328 -4.55 -7.30 -24.88
CA THR A 328 -4.12 -6.05 -24.28
C THR A 328 -4.70 -5.91 -22.88
N CYS A 329 -3.98 -5.30 -21.94
CA CYS A 329 -4.46 -4.96 -20.61
C CYS A 329 -5.79 -4.22 -20.77
N THR A 330 -6.85 -4.74 -20.17
CA THR A 330 -8.19 -4.15 -20.22
C THR A 330 -8.85 -4.30 -18.88
N ILE A 331 -9.41 -3.21 -18.38
CA ILE A 331 -10.23 -3.21 -17.17
C ILE A 331 -11.69 -3.23 -17.63
N SER A 332 -12.41 -4.27 -17.23
CA SER A 332 -13.83 -4.44 -17.56
C SER A 332 -14.73 -3.80 -16.52
N SER A 333 -14.31 -3.84 -15.25
CA SER A 333 -14.99 -3.22 -14.13
C SER A 333 -14.07 -3.17 -12.92
N ILE A 334 -14.41 -2.29 -11.99
CA ILE A 334 -13.92 -2.31 -10.62
C ILE A 334 -15.08 -2.55 -9.66
N THR A 335 -14.78 -3.09 -8.48
CA THR A 335 -15.76 -3.04 -7.38
C THR A 335 -16.16 -1.59 -7.13
N THR A 336 -17.43 -1.34 -6.81
CA THR A 336 -17.93 0.00 -6.48
C THR A 336 -18.12 0.12 -4.97
N LYS A 337 -17.42 1.07 -4.34
CA LYS A 337 -17.72 1.58 -3.00
C LYS A 337 -17.31 3.05 -2.90
N PRO A 338 -17.86 3.84 -1.96
CA PRO A 338 -17.03 4.88 -1.37
C PRO A 338 -15.76 4.20 -0.83
N PHE A 339 -14.62 4.50 -1.44
CA PHE A 339 -13.35 3.93 -1.02
C PHE A 339 -12.65 4.87 -0.07
N ALA A 340 -12.00 4.29 0.94
CA ALA A 340 -11.22 5.05 1.89
C ALA A 340 -9.86 4.41 2.16
N ALA A 341 -8.85 5.26 2.21
CA ALA A 341 -7.49 4.84 2.49
C ALA A 341 -7.29 4.64 4.00
N GLY A 342 -6.72 3.48 4.38
CA GLY A 342 -6.28 3.24 5.76
C GLY A 342 -7.33 2.59 6.68
N ILE A 343 -8.56 2.36 6.22
CA ILE A 343 -9.59 1.68 7.01
C ILE A 343 -9.66 0.15 6.80
N GLY A 344 -8.68 -0.43 6.08
CA GLY A 344 -8.62 -1.87 5.79
C GLY A 344 -9.52 -2.35 4.66
N GLN A 345 -9.95 -1.44 3.77
CA GLN A 345 -10.72 -1.78 2.57
C GLN A 345 -9.84 -2.32 1.45
N THR A 346 -10.46 -3.09 0.55
CA THR A 346 -9.87 -3.57 -0.68
C THR A 346 -10.66 -3.10 -1.91
N LEU A 347 -9.93 -2.84 -2.99
CA LEU A 347 -10.43 -2.54 -4.33
C LEU A 347 -10.14 -3.73 -5.25
N THR A 348 -11.13 -4.20 -5.99
CA THR A 348 -10.95 -5.28 -6.97
C THR A 348 -11.07 -4.73 -8.38
N PHE A 349 -10.07 -5.00 -9.21
CA PHE A 349 -10.11 -4.82 -10.66
C PHE A 349 -10.45 -6.16 -11.32
N ILE A 350 -11.41 -6.14 -12.24
CA ILE A 350 -11.80 -7.28 -13.06
C ILE A 350 -11.53 -6.92 -14.52
N GLY A 351 -10.84 -7.79 -15.25
CA GLY A 351 -10.43 -7.48 -16.60
C GLY A 351 -9.73 -8.63 -17.29
N SER A 352 -8.83 -8.31 -18.20
CA SER A 352 -7.96 -9.29 -18.84
C SER A 352 -6.61 -8.65 -19.19
N GLY A 353 -5.59 -9.48 -19.41
CA GLY A 353 -4.27 -8.98 -19.80
C GLY A 353 -3.51 -8.29 -18.66
N PHE A 354 -3.84 -8.55 -17.39
CA PHE A 354 -3.11 -8.00 -16.24
C PHE A 354 -1.71 -8.61 -16.03
N GLY A 355 -1.34 -9.62 -16.82
CA GLY A 355 -0.07 -10.31 -16.71
C GLY A 355 0.07 -11.12 -15.43
N LEU A 356 1.29 -11.58 -15.16
CA LEU A 356 1.62 -12.31 -13.93
C LEU A 356 2.16 -11.34 -12.86
N PRO A 357 2.00 -11.65 -11.56
CA PRO A 357 2.41 -10.77 -10.46
C PRO A 357 3.88 -10.34 -10.53
N ALA A 358 4.79 -11.24 -10.94
CA ALA A 358 6.22 -10.94 -11.04
C ALA A 358 6.57 -9.89 -12.12
N SER A 359 5.68 -9.70 -13.11
CA SER A 359 5.81 -8.73 -14.19
C SER A 359 4.84 -7.54 -14.07
N GLY A 360 3.93 -7.59 -13.09
CA GLY A 360 2.89 -6.60 -12.87
C GLY A 360 3.41 -5.43 -12.04
N ILE A 361 3.13 -4.21 -12.47
CA ILE A 361 3.37 -2.99 -11.68
C ILE A 361 2.08 -2.21 -11.62
N MET A 362 1.67 -1.79 -10.43
CA MET A 362 0.56 -0.86 -10.25
C MET A 362 1.10 0.51 -9.84
N LYS A 363 0.53 1.58 -10.41
CA LYS A 363 0.83 2.97 -10.03
C LYS A 363 -0.43 3.70 -9.61
N VAL A 364 -0.38 4.29 -8.42
CA VAL A 364 -1.52 4.92 -7.75
C VAL A 364 -1.20 6.38 -7.45
N PRO A 365 -2.09 7.36 -7.71
CA PRO A 365 -1.87 8.76 -7.33
C PRO A 365 -1.51 8.95 -5.85
N ASN A 366 -0.59 9.87 -5.58
CA ASN A 366 -0.20 10.25 -4.24
C ASN A 366 -0.99 11.48 -3.76
N ALA A 367 -1.85 11.32 -2.75
CA ALA A 367 -2.67 12.42 -2.27
C ALA A 367 -1.86 13.55 -1.55
N ASP A 368 -0.68 13.29 -0.98
CA ASP A 368 0.11 14.37 -0.34
C ASP A 368 0.78 15.34 -1.33
N ASN A 369 0.64 15.09 -2.63
CA ASN A 369 1.06 16.04 -3.66
C ASN A 369 0.01 16.21 -4.77
N GLY A 370 -1.25 15.94 -4.44
CA GLY A 370 -2.39 16.09 -5.35
C GLY A 370 -2.25 15.25 -6.61
N GLY A 371 -1.62 14.08 -6.51
CA GLY A 371 -1.45 13.15 -7.63
C GLY A 371 -0.36 13.54 -8.62
N THR A 372 0.49 14.53 -8.30
CA THR A 372 1.63 14.92 -9.15
C THR A 372 2.61 13.76 -9.35
N THR A 373 2.78 12.92 -8.32
CA THR A 373 3.50 11.65 -8.45
C THR A 373 2.57 10.46 -8.24
N LYS A 374 3.00 9.29 -8.72
CA LYS A 374 2.33 8.02 -8.46
C LYS A 374 3.21 7.11 -7.59
N ILE A 375 2.59 6.46 -6.63
CA ILE A 375 3.15 5.39 -5.80
C ILE A 375 3.18 4.12 -6.64
N ALA A 376 4.36 3.54 -6.87
CA ALA A 376 4.53 2.34 -7.68
C ALA A 376 4.85 1.12 -6.81
N PHE A 377 4.20 -0.01 -7.06
CA PHE A 377 4.49 -1.27 -6.38
C PHE A 377 4.30 -2.46 -7.32
N ASP A 378 5.08 -3.53 -7.08
CA ASP A 378 5.05 -4.76 -7.86
C ASP A 378 3.88 -5.66 -7.45
N GLY A 379 3.44 -6.50 -8.40
CA GLY A 379 2.33 -7.44 -8.21
C GLY A 379 2.59 -8.55 -7.19
N THR A 380 3.83 -8.73 -6.72
CA THR A 380 4.19 -9.70 -5.66
C THR A 380 4.16 -9.10 -4.26
N ASN A 381 3.96 -7.78 -4.15
CA ASN A 381 4.00 -7.08 -2.88
C ASN A 381 2.72 -7.30 -2.07
N SER A 382 2.75 -8.32 -1.21
CA SER A 382 1.63 -8.72 -0.33
C SER A 382 1.10 -7.62 0.61
N LYS A 383 1.81 -6.50 0.78
CA LYS A 383 1.28 -5.35 1.52
C LYS A 383 0.21 -4.62 0.72
N PHE A 384 0.44 -4.42 -0.57
CA PHE A 384 -0.44 -3.68 -1.46
C PHE A 384 -1.40 -4.58 -2.22
N ILE A 385 -0.95 -5.79 -2.56
CA ILE A 385 -1.68 -6.73 -3.39
C ILE A 385 -2.09 -7.93 -2.52
N ASP A 386 -3.40 -8.09 -2.35
CA ASP A 386 -3.97 -9.27 -1.71
C ASP A 386 -3.95 -10.47 -2.68
N SER A 387 -4.29 -10.23 -3.95
CA SER A 387 -4.12 -11.22 -5.02
C SER A 387 -3.95 -10.57 -6.40
N TRP A 388 -3.17 -11.19 -7.27
CA TRP A 388 -2.96 -10.77 -8.66
C TRP A 388 -3.05 -11.97 -9.59
N GLN A 389 -4.05 -11.96 -10.45
CA GLN A 389 -4.33 -12.96 -11.47
C GLN A 389 -4.45 -12.25 -12.83
N PRO A 390 -4.26 -12.95 -13.96
CA PRO A 390 -4.33 -12.34 -15.29
C PRO A 390 -5.64 -11.63 -15.63
N ASP A 391 -6.72 -11.96 -14.92
CA ASP A 391 -8.08 -11.45 -15.10
C ASP A 391 -8.65 -10.72 -13.86
N LYS A 392 -7.93 -10.72 -12.74
CA LYS A 392 -8.39 -10.16 -11.47
C LYS A 392 -7.25 -9.68 -10.58
N ILE A 393 -7.33 -8.45 -10.08
CA ILE A 393 -6.41 -7.91 -9.07
C ILE A 393 -7.20 -7.44 -7.87
N VAL A 394 -6.78 -7.79 -6.66
CA VAL A 394 -7.32 -7.31 -5.39
C VAL A 394 -6.24 -6.51 -4.66
N VAL A 395 -6.51 -5.23 -4.42
CA VAL A 395 -5.57 -4.24 -3.88
C VAL A 395 -6.04 -3.77 -2.50
N ASN A 396 -5.12 -3.63 -1.55
CA ASN A 396 -5.36 -3.01 -0.25
C ASN A 396 -5.25 -1.48 -0.38
N ILE A 397 -6.27 -0.74 0.07
CA ILE A 397 -6.28 0.73 0.02
C ILE A 397 -5.66 1.29 1.29
N LEU A 398 -4.44 1.82 1.16
CA LEU A 398 -3.61 2.21 2.31
C LEU A 398 -3.46 3.72 2.43
N SER A 399 -3.50 4.22 3.67
CA SER A 399 -3.17 5.61 3.99
C SER A 399 -1.72 5.81 4.44
N ARG A 400 -0.91 4.75 4.45
CA ARG A 400 0.51 4.79 4.83
C ARG A 400 1.34 3.72 4.13
N THR A 401 2.21 4.14 3.23
CA THR A 401 3.04 3.25 2.41
C THR A 401 4.51 3.17 2.86
N SER A 402 4.77 2.53 4.02
CA SER A 402 6.09 1.97 4.45
C SER A 402 6.98 2.86 5.36
N PRO A 403 7.66 2.27 6.36
CA PRO A 403 8.76 2.90 7.09
C PRO A 403 10.13 2.76 6.39
N ASN A 404 10.28 1.87 5.40
CA ASN A 404 11.59 1.42 4.92
C ASN A 404 12.13 2.17 3.67
N ASP A 405 11.33 3.03 3.07
CA ASP A 405 11.72 3.93 1.97
C ASP A 405 11.57 5.42 2.34
N GLY A 406 11.17 5.72 3.57
CA GLY A 406 10.91 7.07 4.06
C GLY A 406 9.63 7.71 3.53
N THR A 407 8.80 6.98 2.77
CA THR A 407 7.62 7.54 2.13
C THR A 407 6.31 7.27 2.88
N LYS A 408 5.53 8.33 3.15
CA LYS A 408 4.36 8.31 4.06
C LYS A 408 3.06 8.71 3.35
N TRP A 409 2.84 8.21 2.14
CA TRP A 409 1.79 8.74 1.28
C TRP A 409 0.43 8.03 1.49
N PRO A 410 -0.71 8.75 1.53
CA PRO A 410 -2.03 8.20 1.31
C PRO A 410 -2.28 7.96 -0.17
N MET A 411 -2.91 6.82 -0.50
CA MET A 411 -3.40 6.55 -1.86
C MET A 411 -4.52 7.55 -2.21
N GLY A 412 -4.36 8.27 -3.31
CA GLY A 412 -5.30 9.29 -3.77
C GLY A 412 -6.22 8.81 -4.89
N SER A 413 -7.23 9.64 -5.15
CA SER A 413 -8.14 9.48 -6.29
C SER A 413 -7.45 9.77 -7.63
N GLY A 414 -8.13 9.41 -8.71
CA GLY A 414 -7.74 9.66 -10.09
C GLY A 414 -7.34 8.39 -10.82
N VAL A 415 -6.54 8.54 -11.87
CA VAL A 415 -6.22 7.43 -12.79
C VAL A 415 -5.18 6.49 -12.18
N TRP A 416 -5.63 5.30 -11.79
CA TRP A 416 -4.79 4.18 -11.37
C TRP A 416 -4.33 3.40 -12.61
N GLU A 417 -3.04 3.05 -12.66
CA GLU A 417 -2.43 2.39 -13.81
C GLU A 417 -1.96 0.99 -13.44
N ILE A 418 -2.25 0.02 -14.31
CA ILE A 418 -1.81 -1.37 -14.23
C ILE A 418 -0.92 -1.61 -15.44
N PHE A 419 0.36 -1.91 -15.18
CA PHE A 419 1.33 -2.31 -16.19
C PHE A 419 1.50 -3.82 -16.14
N ALA A 420 1.25 -4.49 -17.26
CA ALA A 420 1.41 -5.93 -17.44
C ALA A 420 2.62 -6.18 -18.37
N GLY A 421 3.83 -6.02 -17.84
CA GLY A 421 5.04 -6.00 -18.68
C GLY A 421 5.16 -4.71 -19.50
N THR A 422 5.05 -4.80 -20.82
CA THR A 422 5.13 -3.65 -21.75
C THR A 422 3.79 -3.02 -22.08
N ASP A 423 2.70 -3.67 -21.69
CA ASP A 423 1.34 -3.19 -21.91
C ASP A 423 0.76 -2.52 -20.66
N PHE A 424 -0.24 -1.66 -20.82
CA PHE A 424 -0.85 -0.95 -19.71
C PHE A 424 -2.35 -0.73 -19.89
N CYS A 425 -3.06 -0.69 -18.78
CA CYS A 425 -4.43 -0.23 -18.71
C CYS A 425 -4.63 0.62 -17.47
N SER A 426 -5.69 1.41 -17.47
CA SER A 426 -5.95 2.35 -16.39
C SER A 426 -7.43 2.53 -16.17
N GLU A 427 -7.80 2.81 -14.93
CA GLU A 427 -9.16 3.12 -14.54
C GLU A 427 -9.14 4.27 -13.53
N SER A 428 -10.19 5.08 -13.57
CA SER A 428 -10.36 6.16 -12.61
C SER A 428 -10.95 5.62 -11.30
N VAL A 429 -10.36 6.00 -10.18
CA VAL A 429 -10.75 5.51 -8.84
C VAL A 429 -10.96 6.71 -7.95
N ASP A 430 -12.11 6.78 -7.28
CA ASP A 430 -12.41 7.79 -6.27
C ASP A 430 -12.12 7.26 -4.86
N ILE A 431 -11.13 7.86 -4.20
CA ILE A 431 -10.83 7.67 -2.79
C ILE A 431 -11.39 8.88 -2.03
N GLU A 432 -12.47 8.67 -1.29
CA GLU A 432 -13.20 9.75 -0.64
C GLU A 432 -12.38 10.43 0.44
N TYR A 433 -11.71 9.64 1.28
CA TYR A 433 -10.91 10.14 2.39
C TYR A 433 -9.78 9.18 2.77
N GLY A 434 -8.79 9.70 3.48
CA GLY A 434 -7.74 8.91 4.13
C GLY A 434 -7.76 9.09 5.64
N VAL A 435 -7.47 8.02 6.38
CA VAL A 435 -7.32 8.09 7.84
C VAL A 435 -5.92 7.65 8.27
N LYS A 436 -5.40 8.30 9.30
CA LYS A 436 -4.07 8.06 9.83
C LYS A 436 -3.98 6.65 10.41
N THR A 437 -2.97 5.91 9.96
CA THR A 437 -2.72 4.53 10.41
C THR A 437 -1.36 4.40 11.08
N LYS A 438 -1.29 3.44 12.01
CA LYS A 438 -0.06 3.04 12.67
C LYS A 438 0.15 1.54 12.46
N THR A 439 1.40 1.17 12.19
CA THR A 439 1.80 -0.23 12.20
C THR A 439 1.79 -0.71 13.63
N ARG A 440 0.90 -1.65 13.98
CA ARG A 440 0.83 -2.19 15.33
C ARG A 440 2.07 -3.02 15.64
N SER A 441 2.74 -2.66 16.72
CA SER A 441 3.78 -3.47 17.34
C SER A 441 3.17 -4.82 17.74
N GLY A 442 3.62 -5.88 17.10
CA GLY A 442 3.07 -7.20 17.32
C GLY A 442 2.84 -7.98 16.05
N ASP A 443 1.78 -7.64 15.34
CA ASP A 443 1.37 -8.31 14.11
C ASP A 443 1.76 -7.59 12.83
N GLY A 444 2.28 -6.37 12.92
CA GLY A 444 2.72 -5.60 11.76
C GLY A 444 1.56 -5.11 10.90
N LYS A 445 0.32 -5.22 11.37
CA LYS A 445 -0.85 -4.72 10.66
C LYS A 445 -0.85 -3.19 10.69
N ASN A 446 -1.20 -2.57 9.57
CA ASN A 446 -1.48 -1.14 9.52
C ASN A 446 -2.95 -0.95 9.85
N LEU A 447 -3.20 -0.42 11.04
CA LEU A 447 -4.54 -0.21 11.59
C LEU A 447 -4.71 1.27 11.95
N MET A 448 -5.95 1.70 12.10
CA MET A 448 -6.27 3.09 12.43
C MET A 448 -5.71 3.47 13.81
N ILE A 449 -5.59 4.78 14.05
CA ILE A 449 -5.46 5.33 15.41
C ILE A 449 -6.89 5.66 15.88
N GLY A 450 -7.29 5.22 17.06
CA GLY A 450 -8.64 5.49 17.57
C GLY A 450 -8.73 6.84 18.24
N LEU A 451 -9.75 7.62 17.91
CA LEU A 451 -10.03 8.91 18.55
C LEU A 451 -10.76 8.64 19.87
N ALA A 452 -9.99 8.34 20.91
CA ALA A 452 -10.48 8.08 22.26
C ALA A 452 -9.40 8.51 23.26
N PHE A 453 -9.85 8.96 24.43
CA PHE A 453 -9.05 9.68 25.40
C PHE A 453 -9.05 8.98 26.76
N ASP A 454 -7.96 9.15 27.49
CA ASP A 454 -7.84 8.70 28.88
C ASP A 454 -8.79 9.53 29.77
N VAL A 455 -9.62 8.85 30.57
CA VAL A 455 -10.49 9.53 31.54
C VAL A 455 -9.67 9.97 32.75
N SER A 456 -9.77 11.24 33.11
CA SER A 456 -9.08 11.82 34.27
C SER A 456 -9.98 12.83 35.00
N PRO A 457 -9.63 13.25 36.24
CA PRO A 457 -10.41 14.30 36.92
C PRO A 457 -10.51 15.61 36.14
N THR A 458 -9.55 15.90 35.26
CA THR A 458 -9.51 17.10 34.41
C THR A 458 -10.10 16.86 33.03
N ASN A 459 -10.40 15.61 32.66
CA ASN A 459 -11.09 15.23 31.42
C ASN A 459 -11.97 13.99 31.68
N PRO A 460 -13.10 14.14 32.38
CA PRO A 460 -13.91 13.01 32.84
C PRO A 460 -14.76 12.36 31.74
N SER A 461 -15.06 13.08 30.65
CA SER A 461 -15.89 12.59 29.53
C SER A 461 -15.09 12.24 28.28
N GLY A 462 -13.79 12.53 28.25
CA GLY A 462 -12.93 12.28 27.09
C GLY A 462 -13.15 13.29 25.96
N THR A 463 -13.20 14.58 26.31
CA THR A 463 -13.24 15.71 25.37
C THR A 463 -11.89 15.90 24.70
N TYR A 464 -11.87 16.42 23.47
CA TYR A 464 -10.63 16.83 22.83
C TYR A 464 -10.21 18.18 23.42
N GLN A 465 -9.14 18.20 24.22
CA GLN A 465 -8.63 19.43 24.84
C GLN A 465 -7.55 20.08 23.96
N TRP A 466 -7.65 21.40 23.77
CA TRP A 466 -6.67 22.17 22.98
C TRP A 466 -6.31 23.51 23.61
N TRP A 467 -5.12 24.01 23.28
CA TRP A 467 -4.57 25.28 23.76
C TRP A 467 -4.04 26.14 22.61
N LEU A 468 -4.03 27.45 22.82
CA LEU A 468 -3.40 28.42 21.92
C LEU A 468 -2.08 28.93 22.50
N HIS A 469 -0.99 28.82 21.75
CA HIS A 469 0.30 29.40 22.11
C HIS A 469 0.22 30.93 22.11
N ASP A 470 0.67 31.58 23.18
CA ASP A 470 0.54 33.04 23.43
C ASP A 470 1.47 33.94 22.59
N PHE A 471 1.98 33.42 21.46
CA PHE A 471 2.90 34.11 20.57
C PHE A 471 2.21 34.64 19.30
N VAL A 472 2.37 35.94 19.04
CA VAL A 472 1.96 36.59 17.79
C VAL A 472 3.19 36.93 16.95
N PRO A 473 3.30 36.47 15.70
CA PRO A 473 4.40 36.82 14.80
C PRO A 473 4.51 38.34 14.53
N PRO A 474 5.73 38.90 14.44
CA PRO A 474 5.91 40.34 14.17
C PRO A 474 5.26 40.85 12.87
N ILE A 475 5.09 39.99 11.86
CA ILE A 475 4.39 40.34 10.61
C ILE A 475 2.92 40.64 10.90
N LEU A 476 2.28 39.81 11.74
CA LEU A 476 0.88 39.95 12.13
C LEU A 476 0.69 41.14 13.08
N GLU A 477 1.59 41.31 14.05
CA GLU A 477 1.59 42.51 14.92
C GLU A 477 1.68 43.79 14.08
N GLY A 478 2.54 43.81 13.05
CA GLY A 478 2.68 44.93 12.13
C GLY A 478 1.44 45.21 11.27
N MET A 479 0.54 44.23 11.14
CA MET A 479 -0.77 44.36 10.48
C MET A 479 -1.89 44.75 11.45
N GLY A 480 -1.59 44.86 12.75
CA GLY A 480 -2.58 45.14 13.80
C GLY A 480 -3.39 43.93 14.24
N VAL A 481 -2.98 42.71 13.86
CA VAL A 481 -3.60 41.46 14.31
C VAL A 481 -3.16 41.17 15.74
N THR A 482 -4.12 40.89 16.61
CA THR A 482 -3.92 40.54 18.01
C THR A 482 -4.03 39.03 18.23
N ILE A 483 -3.61 38.55 19.39
CA ILE A 483 -3.82 37.16 19.80
C ILE A 483 -5.33 36.83 19.94
N ASP A 484 -6.15 37.81 20.30
CA ASP A 484 -7.61 37.64 20.41
C ASP A 484 -8.24 37.37 19.03
N ASP A 485 -7.74 38.02 17.97
CA ASP A 485 -8.19 37.78 16.58
C ASP A 485 -7.82 36.36 16.11
N ILE A 486 -6.65 35.85 16.51
CA ILE A 486 -6.20 34.49 16.19
C ILE A 486 -7.03 33.46 16.96
N GLU A 487 -7.30 33.73 18.24
CA GLU A 487 -8.13 32.89 19.11
C GLU A 487 -9.54 32.72 18.55
N LEU A 488 -10.18 33.82 18.12
CA LEU A 488 -11.51 33.79 17.50
C LEU A 488 -11.54 32.84 16.29
N ILE A 489 -10.59 32.99 15.36
CA ILE A 489 -10.54 32.16 14.15
C ILE A 489 -10.24 30.69 14.47
N ALA A 490 -9.46 30.42 15.52
CA ALA A 490 -9.20 29.05 15.97
C ALA A 490 -10.43 28.41 16.60
N GLU A 491 -11.15 29.13 17.46
CA GLU A 491 -12.42 28.68 18.06
C GLU A 491 -13.46 28.39 16.98
N ASP A 492 -13.62 29.26 15.98
CA ASP A 492 -14.55 29.06 14.86
C ASP A 492 -14.18 27.81 14.03
N ALA A 493 -12.89 27.61 13.75
CA ALA A 493 -12.44 26.43 13.01
C ALA A 493 -12.69 25.13 13.80
N TYR A 494 -12.50 25.12 15.13
CA TYR A 494 -12.85 23.97 15.96
C TYR A 494 -14.37 23.77 16.04
N CYS A 495 -15.16 24.84 16.12
CA CYS A 495 -16.62 24.81 16.09
C CYS A 495 -17.15 24.14 14.81
N ASP A 496 -16.59 24.45 13.64
CA ASP A 496 -16.96 23.76 12.39
C ASP A 496 -16.69 22.24 12.44
N TRP A 497 -15.58 21.85 13.08
CA TRP A 497 -15.27 20.44 13.31
C TRP A 497 -16.15 19.79 14.38
N GLU A 498 -16.56 20.50 15.44
CA GLU A 498 -17.58 19.99 16.39
C GLU A 498 -18.86 19.61 15.66
N VAL A 499 -19.35 20.51 14.80
CA VAL A 499 -20.57 20.31 14.02
C VAL A 499 -20.44 19.11 13.09
N SER A 500 -19.29 18.97 12.42
CA SER A 500 -19.09 17.96 11.37
C SER A 500 -18.69 16.59 11.92
N ALA A 501 -17.90 16.55 13.00
CA ALA A 501 -17.40 15.31 13.59
C ALA A 501 -18.32 14.76 14.69
N GLY A 502 -19.15 15.60 15.31
CA GLY A 502 -20.00 15.21 16.44
C GLY A 502 -19.22 14.85 17.70
N ILE A 503 -18.02 15.44 17.88
CA ILE A 503 -17.19 15.33 19.07
C ILE A 503 -17.06 16.69 19.75
N ASP A 504 -16.87 16.70 21.07
CA ASP A 504 -16.69 17.93 21.85
C ASP A 504 -15.23 18.39 21.86
N PHE A 505 -14.98 19.67 21.54
CA PHE A 505 -13.66 20.30 21.63
C PHE A 505 -13.65 21.32 22.77
N GLN A 506 -12.78 21.11 23.75
CA GLN A 506 -12.67 21.99 24.89
C GLN A 506 -11.47 22.92 24.75
N TYR A 507 -11.72 24.22 24.60
CA TYR A 507 -10.66 25.22 24.69
C TYR A 507 -10.21 25.39 26.13
N MET A 508 -8.91 25.20 26.36
CA MET A 508 -8.30 25.22 27.68
C MET A 508 -7.56 26.54 27.98
N GLY A 509 -7.66 27.51 27.07
CA GLY A 509 -7.02 28.82 27.19
C GLY A 509 -5.65 28.91 26.54
N ARG A 510 -4.99 30.05 26.76
CA ARG A 510 -3.65 30.33 26.24
C ARG A 510 -2.57 29.62 27.05
N THR A 511 -1.46 29.33 26.38
CA THR A 511 -0.28 28.71 26.98
C THR A 511 1.00 29.37 26.48
N SER A 512 2.01 29.49 27.35
CA SER A 512 3.36 29.90 26.94
C SER A 512 4.21 28.74 26.42
N THR A 513 3.61 27.55 26.32
CA THR A 513 4.28 26.35 25.81
C THR A 513 4.06 26.28 24.30
N PRO A 514 5.11 26.29 23.46
CA PRO A 514 4.93 26.14 22.03
C PRO A 514 4.50 24.71 21.67
N PRO A 515 3.95 24.48 20.46
CA PRO A 515 3.61 23.15 19.97
C PRO A 515 4.77 22.16 20.13
N THR A 516 4.55 21.05 20.85
CA THR A 516 5.61 20.13 21.29
C THR A 516 5.14 18.68 21.25
N ILE A 517 5.70 17.91 20.29
CA ILE A 517 5.27 16.53 20.02
C ILE A 517 5.29 15.65 21.28
N ALA A 518 4.17 14.97 21.53
CA ALA A 518 4.02 13.93 22.55
C ALA A 518 4.18 14.42 24.00
N ASP A 519 3.66 15.61 24.30
CA ASP A 519 3.63 16.20 25.64
C ASP A 519 2.25 16.10 26.34
N ASP A 520 1.33 15.31 25.78
CA ASP A 520 -0.07 15.15 26.22
C ASP A 520 -0.89 16.46 26.12
N LYS A 521 -0.46 17.45 25.32
CA LYS A 521 -1.21 18.67 25.03
C LYS A 521 -1.32 18.94 23.54
N SER A 522 -2.53 19.19 23.07
CA SER A 522 -2.75 19.63 21.69
C SER A 522 -2.63 21.15 21.61
N VAL A 523 -1.55 21.68 21.04
CA VAL A 523 -1.29 23.12 20.99
C VAL A 523 -1.27 23.64 19.55
N ILE A 524 -1.98 24.75 19.31
CA ILE A 524 -1.86 25.54 18.08
C ILE A 524 -0.91 26.71 18.33
N GLY A 525 0.04 26.94 17.43
CA GLY A 525 0.92 28.10 17.55
C GLY A 525 1.69 28.42 16.28
N PHE A 526 2.26 29.62 16.23
CA PHE A 526 3.17 30.01 15.16
C PHE A 526 4.62 29.64 15.49
N GLY A 527 5.36 29.19 14.48
CA GLY A 527 6.76 28.83 14.61
C GLY A 527 7.53 28.84 13.28
N VAL A 528 8.78 28.37 13.35
CA VAL A 528 9.70 28.34 12.20
C VAL A 528 9.65 26.97 11.55
N ILE A 529 8.85 26.85 10.49
CA ILE A 529 8.74 25.63 9.69
C ILE A 529 9.36 25.79 8.30
N ASP A 530 9.38 24.71 7.52
CA ASP A 530 9.85 24.73 6.13
C ASP A 530 9.11 25.81 5.32
N ALA A 531 9.86 26.63 4.57
CA ALA A 531 9.31 27.75 3.82
C ALA A 531 8.29 27.34 2.75
N ASN A 532 8.26 26.07 2.34
CA ASN A 532 7.28 25.53 1.38
C ASN A 532 6.00 25.02 2.05
N LYS A 533 5.88 25.12 3.38
CA LYS A 533 4.70 24.71 4.13
C LYS A 533 4.01 25.92 4.74
N SER A 534 2.68 25.93 4.65
CA SER A 534 1.86 26.90 5.37
C SER A 534 1.71 26.52 6.84
N ALA A 535 1.58 25.22 7.11
CA ALA A 535 1.50 24.69 8.46
C ALA A 535 2.00 23.24 8.51
N GLN A 536 2.12 22.70 9.71
CA GLN A 536 2.44 21.30 9.94
C GLN A 536 1.73 20.80 11.20
N THR A 537 0.96 19.73 11.04
CA THR A 537 0.39 18.99 12.16
C THR A 537 1.21 17.77 12.56
N SER A 538 1.56 17.68 13.84
CA SER A 538 2.18 16.51 14.44
C SER A 538 1.18 15.81 15.35
N VAL A 539 1.01 14.49 15.22
CA VAL A 539 0.07 13.73 16.06
C VAL A 539 0.83 12.63 16.76
N SER A 540 0.66 12.52 18.07
CA SER A 540 1.15 11.41 18.86
C SER A 540 0.04 10.42 19.21
N SER A 541 0.41 9.23 19.66
CA SER A 541 -0.55 8.15 19.95
C SER A 541 0.00 7.16 20.97
N LYS A 542 -0.86 6.72 21.89
CA LYS A 542 -0.54 5.77 22.95
C LYS A 542 -0.89 4.34 22.53
N PRO A 543 -0.02 3.35 22.81
CA PRO A 543 -0.30 1.96 22.48
C PRO A 543 -1.52 1.44 23.27
N ILE A 544 -2.33 0.61 22.63
CA ILE A 544 -3.44 -0.13 23.24
C ILE A 544 -3.13 -1.63 23.22
N CYS A 545 -4.07 -2.46 23.70
CA CYS A 545 -3.91 -3.91 23.64
C CYS A 545 -3.85 -4.45 22.19
N THR A 546 -3.27 -5.63 21.97
CA THR A 546 -2.94 -6.11 20.61
C THR A 546 -4.04 -6.93 19.93
N SER A 547 -5.16 -7.17 20.60
CA SER A 547 -6.26 -7.99 20.07
C SER A 547 -7.27 -7.22 19.22
N ASP A 548 -7.19 -5.88 19.15
CA ASP A 548 -8.12 -5.08 18.37
C ASP A 548 -8.02 -5.41 16.86
N SER A 549 -9.12 -5.34 16.11
CA SER A 549 -9.09 -5.62 14.67
C SER A 549 -9.02 -4.37 13.80
N TYR A 550 -9.29 -3.20 14.38
CA TYR A 550 -9.44 -1.92 13.70
C TYR A 550 -8.36 -0.91 14.05
N PHE A 551 -7.85 -0.97 15.29
CA PHE A 551 -6.95 0.04 15.84
C PHE A 551 -5.59 -0.52 16.28
N ALA A 552 -4.55 0.27 16.05
CA ALA A 552 -3.18 -0.01 16.51
C ALA A 552 -2.83 0.73 17.82
N SER A 553 -3.50 1.85 18.08
CA SER A 553 -3.22 2.78 19.18
C SER A 553 -4.41 3.70 19.38
N GLN A 554 -4.48 4.37 20.54
CA GLN A 554 -5.38 5.49 20.79
C GLN A 554 -4.68 6.82 20.50
N PHE A 555 -5.47 7.86 20.23
CA PHE A 555 -5.03 9.25 20.15
C PHE A 555 -4.38 9.69 21.46
N ASN A 556 -3.47 10.66 21.38
CA ASN A 556 -2.85 11.23 22.57
C ASN A 556 -2.90 12.76 22.56
N ASP A 557 -2.18 13.37 21.61
CA ASP A 557 -2.15 14.81 21.38
C ASP A 557 -1.94 15.10 19.89
N ALA A 558 -2.27 16.32 19.48
CA ALA A 558 -1.86 16.87 18.21
C ALA A 558 -1.46 18.34 18.28
N ASP A 559 -0.29 18.64 17.74
CA ASP A 559 0.31 19.96 17.67
C ASP A 559 0.18 20.54 16.27
N ILE A 560 -0.32 21.77 16.16
CA ILE A 560 -0.42 22.50 14.89
C ILE A 560 0.56 23.66 14.93
N GLU A 561 1.59 23.59 14.08
CA GLU A 561 2.58 24.67 13.93
C GLU A 561 2.32 25.42 12.61
N LEU A 562 1.96 26.70 12.72
CA LEU A 562 1.70 27.62 11.62
C LEU A 562 2.98 28.37 11.23
N ASN A 563 3.21 28.59 9.93
CA ASN A 563 4.39 29.30 9.47
C ASN A 563 4.37 30.78 9.87
N GLN A 564 5.24 31.18 10.80
CA GLN A 564 5.29 32.57 11.28
C GLN A 564 5.73 33.59 10.22
N GLY A 565 6.33 33.13 9.11
CA GLY A 565 6.85 33.97 8.03
C GLY A 565 5.83 34.29 6.93
N LEU A 566 4.62 33.72 6.98
CA LEU A 566 3.59 33.97 5.98
C LEU A 566 2.76 35.20 6.28
N ASN A 567 2.28 35.83 5.21
CA ASN A 567 1.33 36.93 5.26
C ASN A 567 -0.08 36.37 5.44
N TRP A 568 -0.46 36.11 6.68
CA TRP A 568 -1.76 35.54 7.02
C TRP A 568 -2.88 36.56 6.90
N TYR A 569 -4.04 36.09 6.46
CA TYR A 569 -5.31 36.78 6.59
C TYR A 569 -6.07 36.17 7.77
N VAL A 570 -6.31 36.99 8.79
CA VAL A 570 -6.91 36.60 10.07
C VAL A 570 -8.23 37.37 10.21
N SER A 571 -9.31 36.78 9.71
CA SER A 571 -10.66 37.37 9.74
C SER A 571 -11.69 36.37 9.23
N GLU A 572 -12.92 36.44 9.72
CA GLU A 572 -14.09 35.72 9.18
C GLU A 572 -14.61 36.33 7.86
N GLU A 573 -14.17 37.53 7.50
CA GLU A 573 -14.54 38.16 6.23
C GLU A 573 -13.99 37.35 5.03
N THR A 574 -14.59 37.49 3.84
CA THR A 574 -14.21 36.71 2.65
C THR A 574 -13.33 37.49 1.66
N SER A 575 -12.97 38.73 2.00
CA SER A 575 -12.28 39.66 1.09
C SER A 575 -10.76 39.57 1.25
N ILE A 576 -10.17 38.44 0.81
CA ILE A 576 -8.74 38.18 0.91
C ILE A 576 -7.94 38.71 -0.29
N SER A 577 -6.77 39.30 -0.03
CA SER A 577 -5.87 39.76 -1.09
C SER A 577 -5.10 38.60 -1.75
N SER A 578 -4.62 38.81 -2.98
CA SER A 578 -3.88 37.77 -3.73
C SER A 578 -2.53 37.38 -3.13
N SER A 579 -2.03 38.12 -2.15
CA SER A 579 -0.75 37.88 -1.48
C SER A 579 -0.90 37.35 -0.06
N GLN A 580 -2.14 37.07 0.38
CA GLN A 580 -2.42 36.57 1.71
C GLN A 580 -2.86 35.10 1.68
N GLN A 581 -2.43 34.37 2.71
CA GLN A 581 -2.87 33.01 3.00
C GLN A 581 -4.03 33.06 4.02
N ASP A 582 -5.13 32.38 3.76
CA ASP A 582 -6.27 32.39 4.69
C ASP A 582 -6.01 31.49 5.90
N LEU A 583 -5.92 32.06 7.10
CA LEU A 583 -5.64 31.31 8.33
C LEU A 583 -6.77 30.33 8.67
N TYR A 584 -8.03 30.75 8.55
CA TYR A 584 -9.18 29.91 8.85
C TYR A 584 -9.14 28.61 8.02
N SER A 585 -9.05 28.73 6.70
CA SER A 585 -8.98 27.57 5.80
C SER A 585 -7.79 26.65 6.11
N THR A 586 -6.65 27.21 6.54
CA THR A 586 -5.49 26.41 6.95
C THR A 586 -5.78 25.68 8.26
N LEU A 587 -6.39 26.34 9.25
CA LEU A 587 -6.75 25.72 10.52
C LEU A 587 -7.76 24.58 10.33
N LEU A 588 -8.77 24.73 9.47
CA LEU A 588 -9.67 23.61 9.18
C LEU A 588 -8.92 22.39 8.64
N HIS A 589 -7.98 22.59 7.73
CA HIS A 589 -7.14 21.52 7.19
C HIS A 589 -6.28 20.85 8.26
N GLU A 590 -5.57 21.65 9.05
CA GLU A 590 -4.65 21.14 10.07
C GLU A 590 -5.38 20.48 11.25
N ILE A 591 -6.53 21.02 11.67
CA ILE A 591 -7.39 20.37 12.67
C ILE A 591 -7.87 19.02 12.14
N GLY A 592 -8.19 18.91 10.84
CA GLY A 592 -8.48 17.62 10.20
C GLY A 592 -7.35 16.60 10.39
N HIS A 593 -6.09 17.00 10.22
CA HIS A 593 -4.95 16.15 10.57
C HIS A 593 -4.86 15.86 12.07
N GLY A 594 -5.18 16.85 12.91
CA GLY A 594 -5.22 16.76 14.37
C GLY A 594 -6.27 15.78 14.89
N ILE A 595 -7.30 15.50 14.10
CA ILE A 595 -8.30 14.44 14.34
C ILE A 595 -8.12 13.24 13.39
N LEU A 596 -6.87 13.02 12.95
CA LEU A 596 -6.41 11.79 12.29
C LEU A 596 -6.87 11.62 10.83
N LEU A 597 -7.34 12.66 10.15
CA LEU A 597 -7.54 12.61 8.72
C LEU A 597 -6.20 12.76 7.97
N GLN A 598 -6.18 12.30 6.73
CA GLN A 598 -5.03 12.39 5.82
C GLN A 598 -5.44 13.08 4.53
N HIS A 599 -4.45 13.50 3.75
CA HIS A 599 -4.73 14.18 2.49
C HIS A 599 -5.64 13.34 1.60
N SER A 600 -6.56 14.01 0.94
CA SER A 600 -7.44 13.45 -0.07
C SER A 600 -7.50 14.37 -1.28
N MET A 601 -8.00 13.86 -2.40
CA MET A 601 -8.08 14.62 -3.64
C MET A 601 -9.21 14.10 -4.51
N ASP A 602 -9.72 14.94 -5.38
CA ASP A 602 -10.74 14.63 -6.36
C ASP A 602 -10.23 13.76 -7.51
N GLU A 603 -11.18 13.06 -8.12
CA GLU A 603 -10.97 12.16 -9.24
C GLU A 603 -10.49 12.91 -10.49
N ASP A 604 -11.04 14.11 -10.73
CA ASP A 604 -10.82 14.94 -11.93
C ASP A 604 -9.60 15.88 -11.83
N TYR A 605 -8.53 15.46 -11.14
CA TYR A 605 -7.34 16.31 -11.06
C TYR A 605 -6.68 16.49 -12.43
N THR A 606 -6.89 17.67 -13.01
CA THR A 606 -6.03 18.24 -14.05
C THR A 606 -5.10 19.27 -13.43
N PRO A 607 -3.79 19.29 -13.77
CA PRO A 607 -2.87 20.33 -13.30
C PRO A 607 -3.43 21.74 -13.53
N GLY A 608 -3.80 22.43 -12.45
CA GLY A 608 -4.39 23.77 -12.50
C GLY A 608 -5.85 23.86 -12.03
N ASN A 609 -6.56 22.75 -11.87
CA ASN A 609 -7.87 22.75 -11.20
C ASN A 609 -7.70 22.90 -9.69
N ILE A 610 -8.60 23.64 -9.04
CA ILE A 610 -8.60 23.84 -7.59
C ILE A 610 -9.50 22.74 -7.04
N ASP A 611 -8.89 21.76 -6.39
CA ASP A 611 -9.60 20.81 -5.55
C ASP A 611 -10.17 21.58 -4.34
N ASP A 612 -11.45 21.39 -4.06
CA ASP A 612 -12.17 22.13 -3.03
C ASP A 612 -12.27 21.36 -1.71
N ARG A 613 -11.75 20.12 -1.65
CA ARG A 613 -11.68 19.34 -0.40
C ARG A 613 -10.86 20.07 0.64
N VAL A 614 -11.35 20.07 1.87
CA VAL A 614 -10.65 20.71 2.98
C VAL A 614 -9.32 19.99 3.26
N MET A 615 -9.27 18.67 3.05
CA MET A 615 -8.05 17.85 3.19
C MET A 615 -7.19 17.79 1.92
N TYR A 616 -7.39 18.66 0.93
CA TYR A 616 -6.47 18.74 -0.21
C TYR A 616 -5.12 19.34 0.19
N TYR A 617 -4.02 18.74 -0.27
CA TYR A 617 -2.66 18.96 0.26
C TYR A 617 -2.12 20.40 0.17
N ILE A 618 -2.69 21.24 -0.70
CA ILE A 618 -2.21 22.59 -0.95
C ILE A 618 -3.34 23.60 -0.91
N GLN A 619 -3.16 24.66 -0.14
CA GLN A 619 -3.99 25.87 -0.19
C GLN A 619 -3.14 27.01 -0.72
N LYS A 620 -3.54 27.63 -1.84
CA LYS A 620 -2.81 28.76 -2.43
C LYS A 620 -3.27 30.09 -1.80
N PRO A 621 -2.46 31.16 -1.92
CA PRO A 621 -2.91 32.49 -1.53
C PRO A 621 -4.23 32.86 -2.20
N LYS A 622 -5.09 33.60 -1.47
CA LYS A 622 -6.46 33.96 -1.84
C LYS A 622 -7.50 32.82 -1.83
N GLU A 623 -7.09 31.55 -1.75
CA GLU A 623 -8.05 30.45 -1.72
C GLU A 623 -8.75 30.39 -0.34
N LEU A 624 -10.09 30.33 -0.38
CA LEU A 624 -10.95 30.12 0.78
C LEU A 624 -11.53 28.70 0.70
N ARG A 625 -11.19 27.87 1.68
CA ARG A 625 -11.75 26.54 1.92
C ARG A 625 -12.27 26.46 3.36
N ARG A 626 -13.29 27.27 3.65
CA ARG A 626 -13.90 27.41 4.99
C ARG A 626 -15.15 26.55 5.17
N TRP A 627 -15.13 25.34 4.61
CA TRP A 627 -16.22 24.38 4.75
C TRP A 627 -15.63 22.97 4.72
N ILE A 628 -16.19 22.07 5.51
CA ILE A 628 -15.80 20.66 5.54
C ILE A 628 -16.64 19.93 4.50
N ASP A 629 -15.98 19.29 3.55
CA ASP A 629 -16.66 18.59 2.47
C ASP A 629 -17.26 17.26 2.90
N ALA A 630 -18.32 16.81 2.21
CA ALA A 630 -19.09 15.63 2.59
C ALA A 630 -18.25 14.33 2.61
N LYS A 631 -17.20 14.24 1.79
CA LYS A 631 -16.30 13.07 1.76
C LYS A 631 -15.37 13.09 2.99
N THR A 632 -14.85 14.26 3.33
CA THR A 632 -14.10 14.48 4.57
C THR A 632 -14.98 14.24 5.81
N GLU A 633 -16.21 14.76 5.85
CA GLU A 633 -17.20 14.54 6.91
C GLU A 633 -17.51 13.05 7.11
N SER A 634 -17.68 12.32 6.01
CA SER A 634 -17.88 10.86 6.05
C SER A 634 -16.69 10.13 6.68
N GLY A 635 -15.47 10.62 6.42
CA GLY A 635 -14.24 10.06 6.99
C GLY A 635 -14.13 10.24 8.49
N ILE A 636 -14.39 11.44 9.00
CA ILE A 636 -14.35 11.69 10.44
C ILE A 636 -15.49 10.99 11.17
N THR A 637 -16.70 10.98 10.59
CA THR A 637 -17.86 10.28 11.15
C THR A 637 -17.56 8.79 11.32
N TYR A 638 -16.98 8.15 10.29
CA TYR A 638 -16.59 6.74 10.37
C TYR A 638 -15.59 6.48 11.50
N LEU A 639 -14.58 7.35 11.64
CA LEU A 639 -13.56 7.21 12.67
C LEU A 639 -14.13 7.38 14.08
N VAL A 640 -14.99 8.38 14.28
CA VAL A 640 -15.70 8.66 15.54
C VAL A 640 -16.60 7.49 15.91
N ASP A 641 -17.46 7.03 15.00
CA ASP A 641 -18.36 5.91 15.22
C ASP A 641 -17.61 4.62 15.58
N LYS A 642 -16.52 4.32 14.87
CA LYS A 642 -15.70 3.14 15.14
C LYS A 642 -14.98 3.25 16.48
N SER A 643 -14.48 4.42 16.84
CA SER A 643 -13.81 4.65 18.13
C SER A 643 -14.82 4.51 19.28
N LYS A 644 -15.98 5.16 19.17
CA LYS A 644 -17.10 5.06 20.13
C LYS A 644 -17.61 3.63 20.27
N GLN A 645 -17.69 2.87 19.18
CA GLN A 645 -18.05 1.45 19.25
C GLN A 645 -17.06 0.66 20.10
N GLN A 646 -15.75 0.92 20.00
CA GLN A 646 -14.74 0.20 20.78
C GLN A 646 -14.75 0.59 22.26
N THR A 647 -14.97 1.85 22.62
CA THR A 647 -15.02 2.28 24.03
C THR A 647 -16.19 1.63 24.80
N GLN A 648 -17.26 1.26 24.11
CA GLN A 648 -18.42 0.57 24.70
C GLN A 648 -18.20 -0.94 24.93
N THR A 649 -17.11 -1.52 24.40
CA THR A 649 -16.86 -2.97 24.56
C THR A 649 -16.34 -3.31 25.96
N THR A 650 -17.05 -4.18 26.67
CA THR A 650 -16.63 -4.63 28.01
C THR A 650 -15.35 -5.47 27.89
N SER A 651 -14.27 -5.07 28.57
CA SER A 651 -12.95 -5.73 28.51
C SER A 651 -12.25 -5.69 27.13
N GLY A 652 -12.59 -4.74 26.25
CA GLY A 652 -11.87 -4.50 24.99
C GLY A 652 -10.59 -3.68 25.15
N CYS A 653 -9.84 -3.47 24.06
CA CYS A 653 -8.60 -2.67 24.10
C CYS A 653 -8.81 -1.20 24.46
N PHE A 654 -10.04 -0.69 24.30
CA PHE A 654 -10.45 0.67 24.63
C PHE A 654 -11.15 0.74 26.01
N TRP A 655 -11.08 -0.33 26.80
CA TRP A 655 -11.72 -0.37 28.11
C TRP A 655 -11.17 0.73 29.02
N GLY A 656 -12.07 1.61 29.50
CA GLY A 656 -11.73 2.75 30.36
C GLY A 656 -11.41 4.04 29.62
N LEU A 657 -11.38 4.03 28.28
CA LEU A 657 -11.28 5.23 27.45
C LEU A 657 -12.67 5.79 27.14
N GLN A 658 -12.74 7.09 26.87
CA GLN A 658 -13.97 7.74 26.41
C GLN A 658 -13.72 8.67 25.23
N ILE A 659 -14.81 8.99 24.54
CA ILE A 659 -14.88 10.02 23.52
C ILE A 659 -16.17 10.77 23.81
N ASP A 660 -16.05 12.07 24.08
CA ASP A 660 -17.23 12.88 24.33
C ASP A 660 -17.93 13.16 23.00
N THR A 661 -19.17 12.69 22.94
CA THR A 661 -20.10 12.85 21.81
C THR A 661 -21.48 13.24 22.36
N ASP A 662 -21.58 13.58 23.65
CA ASP A 662 -22.83 13.96 24.31
C ASP A 662 -23.11 15.43 24.00
N PHE A 663 -23.71 15.60 22.83
CA PHE A 663 -23.91 16.85 22.13
C PHE A 663 -25.15 17.60 22.67
N GLN A 664 -24.97 18.61 23.53
CA GLN A 664 -26.11 19.41 24.05
C GLN A 664 -26.17 20.86 23.56
N ILE A 665 -25.04 21.51 23.25
CA ILE A 665 -24.99 22.89 22.74
C ILE A 665 -23.78 23.03 21.80
N PHE A 666 -24.00 23.50 20.56
CA PHE A 666 -22.93 23.82 19.61
C PHE A 666 -22.13 25.04 20.07
N CYS A 667 -20.80 24.99 19.96
CA CYS A 667 -19.94 26.17 19.96
C CYS A 667 -20.24 27.13 21.11
N THR A 668 -20.16 26.62 22.35
CA THR A 668 -20.16 27.52 23.51
C THR A 668 -18.76 28.08 23.66
N PRO A 669 -18.49 29.36 23.31
CA PRO A 669 -17.27 29.99 23.78
C PRO A 669 -17.29 29.90 25.30
N THR A 670 -16.19 29.41 25.88
CA THR A 670 -15.97 29.37 27.33
C THR A 670 -15.75 30.80 27.85
N SER A 671 -16.76 31.67 27.70
CA SER A 671 -16.80 33.00 28.29
C SER A 671 -18.22 33.58 28.35
N ILE A 672 -19.17 32.81 28.88
CA ILE A 672 -20.27 33.43 29.61
C ILE A 672 -20.03 33.11 31.07
N GLU A 673 -19.32 34.02 31.77
CA GLU A 673 -19.46 34.10 33.23
C GLU A 673 -20.96 34.04 33.53
N ASN A 674 -21.33 33.07 34.38
CA ASN A 674 -22.66 32.88 34.95
C ASN A 674 -23.54 34.12 34.82
N ILE A 675 -24.48 34.11 33.86
CA ILE A 675 -25.62 35.03 33.87
C ILE A 675 -26.52 34.57 35.03
N GLU A 676 -26.13 34.90 36.25
CA GLU A 676 -26.99 34.79 37.42
C GLU A 676 -28.00 35.94 37.42
N GLN A 677 -29.26 35.55 37.69
CA GLN A 677 -30.46 36.37 37.90
C GLN A 677 -30.73 37.48 36.88
N LYS A 678 -31.64 37.16 35.95
CA LYS A 678 -32.29 38.12 35.06
C LYS A 678 -32.94 39.24 35.90
N PRO A 679 -32.54 40.52 35.73
CA PRO A 679 -33.30 41.62 36.32
C PRO A 679 -34.72 41.57 35.76
N ASN A 680 -35.74 41.81 36.59
CA ASN A 680 -37.11 41.92 36.11
C ASN A 680 -37.26 43.26 35.36
N TYR A 681 -37.17 43.19 34.03
CA TYR A 681 -37.46 44.31 33.14
C TYR A 681 -38.36 43.84 32.00
N ARG A 682 -39.01 44.81 31.37
CA ARG A 682 -39.93 44.63 30.24
C ARG A 682 -39.48 45.54 29.13
N ILE A 683 -39.30 44.97 27.94
CA ILE A 683 -39.04 45.73 26.72
C ILE A 683 -40.36 45.87 26.00
N ASN A 684 -40.77 47.12 25.75
CA ASN A 684 -41.81 47.35 24.78
C ASN A 684 -41.18 47.31 23.39
N THR A 685 -41.32 46.18 22.72
CA THR A 685 -41.04 46.04 21.29
C THR A 685 -42.31 45.51 20.64
N LEU A 686 -42.97 46.32 19.80
CA LEU A 686 -43.62 45.91 18.55
C LEU A 686 -44.53 47.01 17.95
N LEU A 687 -44.34 47.17 16.63
CA LEU A 687 -45.29 47.52 15.56
C LEU A 687 -45.92 48.93 15.52
N SER A 688 -45.39 49.70 14.56
CA SER A 688 -46.12 50.58 13.62
C SER A 688 -46.45 52.03 13.97
N SER A 689 -45.73 52.67 14.90
CA SER A 689 -45.63 54.15 14.91
C SER A 689 -44.58 54.77 15.83
N GLU A 690 -43.96 54.01 16.72
CA GLU A 690 -43.02 54.57 17.71
C GLU A 690 -41.57 54.34 17.27
N ARG A 691 -40.80 55.43 17.21
CA ARG A 691 -39.41 55.52 16.75
C ARG A 691 -38.40 55.18 17.86
N GLU A 692 -38.87 54.60 18.95
CA GLU A 692 -38.09 54.45 20.18
C GLU A 692 -38.24 53.04 20.76
N ILE A 693 -37.17 52.52 21.33
CA ILE A 693 -37.19 51.32 22.18
C ILE A 693 -37.17 51.78 23.62
N SER A 694 -38.19 51.45 24.40
CA SER A 694 -38.22 51.72 25.84
C SER A 694 -38.09 50.44 26.66
N ILE A 695 -37.14 50.45 27.58
CA ILE A 695 -36.84 49.39 28.55
C ILE A 695 -37.34 49.88 29.91
N TYR A 696 -38.20 49.11 30.57
CA TYR A 696 -38.75 49.44 31.88
C TYR A 696 -38.22 48.48 32.93
N PHE A 697 -37.65 49.03 34.00
CA PHE A 697 -37.09 48.28 35.11
C PHE A 697 -38.08 48.24 36.28
N ASP A 698 -38.33 47.06 36.83
CA ASP A 698 -39.20 46.93 38.01
C ASP A 698 -38.51 47.47 39.29
N GLU A 699 -37.18 47.43 39.32
CA GLU A 699 -36.35 48.02 40.38
C GLU A 699 -35.81 49.40 39.99
N LYS A 700 -35.80 50.35 40.94
CA LYS A 700 -35.34 51.73 40.70
C LYS A 700 -33.85 51.91 41.00
N THR A 701 -33.01 51.06 40.42
CA THR A 701 -31.54 51.12 40.53
C THR A 701 -30.92 51.77 39.31
N ASN A 702 -29.66 52.21 39.37
CA ASN A 702 -28.99 52.71 38.17
C ASN A 702 -28.70 51.56 37.21
N HIS A 703 -29.06 51.74 35.94
CA HIS A 703 -28.79 50.84 34.85
C HIS A 703 -28.12 51.61 33.72
N ASP A 704 -27.11 50.99 33.11
CA ASP A 704 -26.51 51.45 31.86
C ASP A 704 -26.95 50.49 30.76
N ALA A 705 -27.41 50.98 29.63
CA ALA A 705 -27.82 50.16 28.50
C ALA A 705 -27.06 50.55 27.24
N PHE A 706 -26.69 49.55 26.46
CA PHE A 706 -25.89 49.68 25.26
C PHE A 706 -26.58 48.94 24.11
N LEU A 707 -26.83 49.62 23.01
CA LEU A 707 -27.33 49.02 21.78
C LEU A 707 -26.16 48.77 20.84
N PHE A 708 -26.03 47.55 20.33
CA PHE A 708 -24.96 47.09 19.46
C PHE A 708 -25.49 46.69 18.08
N SER A 709 -24.67 46.89 17.05
CA SER A 709 -24.85 46.27 15.74
C SER A 709 -24.60 44.76 15.80
N LEU A 710 -24.95 44.04 14.73
CA LEU A 710 -24.58 42.63 14.56
C LEU A 710 -23.06 42.39 14.58
N SER A 711 -22.27 43.41 14.21
CA SER A 711 -20.80 43.38 14.24
C SER A 711 -20.21 43.76 15.62
N GLY A 712 -21.03 43.83 16.67
CA GLY A 712 -20.58 44.15 18.04
C GLY A 712 -20.18 45.61 18.26
N SER A 713 -20.44 46.52 17.32
CA SER A 713 -20.14 47.94 17.49
C SER A 713 -21.25 48.64 18.29
N ILE A 714 -20.88 49.47 19.27
CA ILE A 714 -21.85 50.26 20.04
C ILE A 714 -22.48 51.32 19.13
N ILE A 715 -23.79 51.25 18.97
CA ILE A 715 -24.63 52.19 18.22
C ILE A 715 -25.08 53.33 19.11
N ALA A 716 -25.56 52.99 20.31
CA ALA A 716 -26.08 53.96 21.28
C ALA A 716 -25.84 53.46 22.71
N CYS A 717 -25.70 54.39 23.65
CA CYS A 717 -25.57 54.11 25.06
C CYS A 717 -26.42 55.11 25.84
N GLU A 718 -27.24 54.60 26.76
CA GLU A 718 -28.15 55.39 27.58
C GLU A 718 -28.13 54.87 29.02
N ASN A 719 -28.46 55.72 29.98
CA ASN A 719 -28.58 55.31 31.39
C ASN A 719 -29.92 55.75 31.99
N GLY A 720 -30.37 55.01 32.99
CA GLY A 720 -31.67 55.26 33.59
C GLY A 720 -31.90 54.49 34.87
N ARG A 721 -32.98 54.82 35.58
CA ARG A 721 -33.35 54.17 36.85
C ARG A 721 -34.55 53.25 36.76
N SER A 722 -35.64 53.75 36.20
CA SER A 722 -36.88 52.99 36.03
C SER A 722 -37.24 52.78 34.55
N GLN A 723 -36.61 53.56 33.67
CA GLN A 723 -36.82 53.50 32.24
C GLN A 723 -35.55 53.96 31.53
N ILE A 724 -35.21 53.30 30.43
CA ILE A 724 -34.22 53.74 29.44
C ILE A 724 -34.91 53.73 28.07
N THR A 725 -34.66 54.75 27.25
CA THR A 725 -35.26 54.89 25.93
C THR A 725 -34.18 55.18 24.89
N PHE A 726 -34.18 54.40 23.80
CA PHE A 726 -33.31 54.60 22.63
C PHE A 726 -34.13 55.13 21.46
N ASP A 727 -33.70 56.21 20.82
CA ASP A 727 -34.19 56.60 19.49
C ASP A 727 -33.56 55.67 18.43
N VAL A 728 -34.41 54.93 17.72
CA VAL A 728 -34.01 53.98 16.68
C VAL A 728 -34.46 54.41 15.29
N SER A 729 -34.91 55.65 15.12
CA SER A 729 -35.42 56.17 13.85
C SER A 729 -34.40 56.19 12.71
N SER A 730 -33.12 56.20 13.03
CA SER A 730 -32.00 56.19 12.08
C SER A 730 -31.48 54.78 11.77
N LEU A 731 -31.97 53.75 12.46
CA LEU A 731 -31.50 52.37 12.29
C LEU A 731 -32.26 51.66 11.17
N SER A 732 -31.52 50.91 10.36
CA SER A 732 -32.09 50.04 9.33
C SER A 732 -32.89 48.91 9.96
N ALA A 733 -33.87 48.38 9.25
CA ALA A 733 -34.53 47.14 9.63
C ALA A 733 -33.47 46.01 9.74
N GLY A 734 -33.45 45.29 10.86
CA GLY A 734 -32.37 44.36 11.17
C GLY A 734 -32.41 43.81 12.59
N LYS A 735 -31.44 42.94 12.90
CA LYS A 735 -31.21 42.41 14.24
C LYS A 735 -30.16 43.28 14.94
N TYR A 736 -30.34 43.50 16.23
CA TYR A 736 -29.46 44.29 17.10
C TYR A 736 -29.33 43.58 18.45
N PHE A 737 -28.28 43.90 19.21
CA PHE A 737 -28.10 43.38 20.56
C PHE A 737 -28.21 44.53 21.57
N LEU A 738 -28.93 44.30 22.66
CA LEU A 738 -29.03 45.21 23.79
C LEU A 738 -28.27 44.58 24.95
N SER A 739 -27.30 45.30 25.50
CA SER A 739 -26.72 45.00 26.81
C SER A 739 -27.29 45.92 27.86
N ILE A 740 -27.58 45.39 29.04
CA ILE A 740 -27.99 46.15 30.22
C ILE A 740 -27.02 45.79 31.34
N GLN A 741 -26.29 46.78 31.84
CA GLN A 741 -25.41 46.67 32.97
C GLN A 741 -26.08 47.25 34.21
N SER A 742 -25.92 46.55 35.33
CA SER A 742 -26.45 46.93 36.64
C SER A 742 -25.46 46.54 37.72
N ALA A 743 -25.67 47.01 38.94
CA ALA A 743 -24.86 46.58 40.08
C ALA A 743 -24.93 45.05 40.35
N SER A 744 -26.00 44.39 39.91
CA SER A 744 -26.21 42.94 40.01
C SER A 744 -25.60 42.13 38.86
N GLY A 745 -25.07 42.78 37.82
CA GLY A 745 -24.47 42.11 36.67
C GLY A 745 -24.90 42.70 35.33
N SER A 746 -24.41 42.05 34.27
CA SER A 746 -24.65 42.41 32.87
C SER A 746 -25.58 41.40 32.22
N TYR A 747 -26.51 41.90 31.40
CA TYR A 747 -27.50 41.09 30.71
C TYR A 747 -27.55 41.45 29.22
N PHE A 748 -27.81 40.47 28.35
CA PHE A 748 -27.86 40.66 26.91
C PHE A 748 -29.19 40.15 26.32
N GLU A 749 -29.80 40.95 25.43
CA GLU A 749 -30.99 40.56 24.66
C GLU A 749 -30.82 40.87 23.19
N LYS A 750 -31.37 40.01 22.35
CA LYS A 750 -31.51 40.29 20.93
C LYS A 750 -32.80 41.07 20.68
N ILE A 751 -32.69 42.18 19.95
CA ILE A 751 -33.81 42.99 19.49
C ILE A 751 -33.91 42.92 17.96
N VAL A 752 -35.14 42.95 17.45
CA VAL A 752 -35.41 43.03 16.01
C VAL A 752 -36.14 44.34 15.72
N ILE A 753 -35.54 45.17 14.86
CA ILE A 753 -36.14 46.39 14.33
C ILE A 753 -36.69 46.04 12.93
N GLN A 754 -37.96 46.35 12.67
CA GLN A 754 -38.64 46.05 11.41
C GLN A 754 -38.95 47.30 10.61
#